data_AF-A0AA45WYV9-F1
#
_entry.id   AF-A0AA45WYV9-F1
#
_cell.length_a   1.000
_cell.length_b   1.000
_cell.length_c   1.000
_cell.angle_alpha   90.00
_cell.angle_beta   90.00
_cell.angle_gamma   90.00
#
_symmetry.space_group_name_H-M   'P 1'
#
loop_
_entity.id
_entity.type
_entity.pdbx_description
1 polymer ?
#
loop_
_entity_poly.entity_id
_entity_poly.type
_entity_poly.pdbx_seq_one_letter_code
_entity_poly.pdbx_strand_id
1 'polypeptide(L)'
;MKRMTALLMVVVLLSSLLVGFSEKPAIDPDAPLNHTQAVEMIYNAAANYNDAITKSALRAVYAQVQRETGKSRFVTKPESYAMLAHAFDLSDAPTGNNLRNGIFSETLLNDTGVEDRYIQQLSALGIVTEEEVADKSTITTAELRRMLSKIYTYLGTNPKDDFFTAVNMEWLETAEIPPGEFGFDTFTEIQLQNNEKIEEVILAAAEEVSETGSASQKIGDFYKSFVNMEERNRIGIEPLNEYINMIDAAKTVDELVEVDAFFSNNLGVETLFYFYIMNDSMDSSKNALYYFGLFYNNRKAEYVEPEEGFTEAYLDYLATVLGFWGGDKNDAQALYDLEKKIAEVSLEPQDYYNVDKYYNPYSTAGLAEYFAGFDFEKALKLFGFEHSGTIIVFDEEAVKRSAELMTQDNLETLKMMSKVRLFNAFSDVLGEEHVKAMEEFNQRAYGIEGEKTLEQKAVEKEKSLFPDYIGILYAENYFSEEAKADVEAMVQEFIGQYQVMLSENTWMSEETKEKAIEKLEAITVKIGYPDQWDTALDDVIIVEDKVFENNAAVLKAQKSNSKMELYQPVDREKWTVTVYEVNAYYNPMANEIIFPAGILQGEFYDFNRFREENLGAIGAVIAHEITHSFDNNGAKYDKDGNANEWWTEKDLATFEALQGKVIAEFDGIEIIPGIFSNGANTISENIADLGGVKCALAVAMQDENADLTKFFESYARMWKSIMTRERTDYWNKSGVHSNEIVRVNRILSNFDEFYTAYDINEDDDMYISQDRRVGIW
;
A
#
# COMPACT_ATOMS: atom_id res chain seq x y z
N MET A 1 30.32 -11.85 -62.61
CA MET A 1 29.97 -10.47 -62.22
C MET A 1 28.84 -10.47 -61.18
N LYS A 2 29.12 -11.12 -60.04
CA LYS A 2 28.47 -11.04 -58.73
C LYS A 2 29.62 -11.29 -57.77
N ARG A 3 29.77 -10.47 -56.72
CA ARG A 3 30.98 -10.19 -55.90
C ARG A 3 31.72 -8.91 -56.35
N MET A 4 31.24 -7.76 -55.87
CA MET A 4 32.04 -6.56 -55.52
C MET A 4 31.09 -5.38 -55.24
N THR A 5 30.27 -5.48 -54.19
CA THR A 5 29.56 -4.30 -53.62
C THR A 5 29.01 -4.54 -52.20
N ALA A 6 29.61 -5.46 -51.44
CA ALA A 6 29.21 -5.75 -50.05
C ALA A 6 30.36 -5.58 -49.05
N LEU A 7 31.41 -4.82 -49.41
CA LEU A 7 32.63 -4.68 -48.58
C LEU A 7 32.97 -3.23 -48.22
N LEU A 8 32.04 -2.27 -48.39
CA LEU A 8 32.28 -0.86 -48.02
C LEU A 8 31.27 -0.27 -47.01
N MET A 9 30.31 -1.06 -46.51
CA MET A 9 29.37 -0.65 -45.45
C MET A 9 29.63 -1.33 -44.10
N VAL A 10 30.77 -2.00 -43.95
CA VAL A 10 31.19 -2.67 -42.70
C VAL A 10 32.39 -1.97 -42.05
N VAL A 11 32.92 -0.88 -42.64
CA VAL A 11 34.13 -0.19 -42.14
C VAL A 11 33.85 1.23 -41.61
N VAL A 12 32.59 1.69 -41.60
CA VAL A 12 32.20 2.99 -40.99
C VAL A 12 31.27 2.83 -39.78
N LEU A 13 30.87 1.59 -39.44
CA LEU A 13 30.10 1.25 -38.22
C LEU A 13 30.95 0.56 -37.14
N LEU A 14 32.28 0.57 -37.28
CA LEU A 14 33.22 -0.13 -36.40
C LEU A 14 34.32 0.80 -35.83
N SER A 15 34.10 2.12 -35.83
CA SER A 15 35.09 3.10 -35.35
C SER A 15 34.55 4.16 -34.39
N SER A 16 33.41 3.91 -33.73
CA SER A 16 32.94 4.71 -32.58
C SER A 16 32.89 3.92 -31.26
N LEU A 17 33.29 2.65 -31.26
CA LEU A 17 33.52 1.85 -30.06
C LEU A 17 35.03 1.69 -29.90
N LEU A 18 35.67 2.60 -29.16
CA LEU A 18 37.00 2.44 -28.52
C LEU A 18 37.41 3.78 -27.89
N VAL A 19 36.68 4.20 -26.87
CA VAL A 19 37.29 4.91 -25.74
C VAL A 19 37.12 3.95 -24.57
N GLY A 20 38.19 3.19 -24.31
CA GLY A 20 38.21 2.21 -23.23
C GLY A 20 38.28 2.93 -21.89
N PHE A 21 37.17 2.94 -21.17
CA PHE A 21 37.23 2.88 -19.72
C PHE A 21 37.61 1.44 -19.36
N SER A 22 38.71 1.26 -18.64
CA SER A 22 39.05 -0.03 -18.07
C SER A 22 38.10 -0.30 -16.90
N GLU A 23 36.91 -0.79 -17.19
CA GLU A 23 36.07 -1.38 -16.16
C GLU A 23 36.77 -2.63 -15.65
N LYS A 24 36.88 -2.77 -14.33
CA LYS A 24 37.09 -4.08 -13.71
C LYS A 24 36.02 -5.01 -14.31
N PRO A 25 36.35 -6.23 -14.76
CA PRO A 25 35.32 -7.14 -15.27
C PRO A 25 34.24 -7.30 -14.21
N ALA A 26 32.99 -6.99 -14.56
CA ALA A 26 31.85 -7.18 -13.68
C ALA A 26 31.91 -8.60 -13.11
N ILE A 27 31.96 -8.70 -11.77
CA ILE A 27 31.89 -9.98 -11.09
C ILE A 27 30.49 -10.52 -11.39
N ASP A 28 30.42 -11.64 -12.08
CA ASP A 28 29.17 -12.39 -12.29
C ASP A 28 28.50 -12.59 -10.92
N PRO A 29 27.31 -12.00 -10.67
CA PRO A 29 26.70 -11.96 -9.35
C PRO A 29 26.41 -13.37 -8.80
N ASP A 30 26.23 -14.35 -9.70
CA ASP A 30 25.96 -15.75 -9.38
C ASP A 30 27.22 -16.61 -9.32
N ALA A 31 28.40 -16.03 -9.55
CA ALA A 31 29.64 -16.77 -9.50
C ALA A 31 30.01 -17.11 -8.04
N PRO A 32 30.40 -18.38 -7.75
CA PRO A 32 30.89 -18.76 -6.44
C PRO A 32 32.14 -17.99 -6.04
N LEU A 33 32.14 -17.44 -4.83
CA LEU A 33 33.26 -16.67 -4.29
C LEU A 33 34.40 -17.60 -3.84
N ASN A 34 35.60 -17.30 -4.30
CA ASN A 34 36.79 -17.86 -3.66
C ASN A 34 37.17 -17.05 -2.41
N HIS A 35 37.96 -17.66 -1.54
CA HIS A 35 38.41 -17.05 -0.28
C HIS A 35 39.01 -15.65 -0.42
N THR A 36 39.81 -15.39 -1.45
CA THR A 36 40.44 -14.08 -1.62
C THR A 36 39.39 -13.02 -1.93
N GLN A 37 38.39 -13.35 -2.76
CA GLN A 37 37.29 -12.44 -3.09
C GLN A 37 36.41 -12.18 -1.85
N ALA A 38 36.01 -13.24 -1.13
CA ALA A 38 35.18 -13.09 0.08
C ALA A 38 35.88 -12.27 1.18
N VAL A 39 37.18 -12.51 1.43
CA VAL A 39 37.95 -11.71 2.41
C VAL A 39 38.03 -10.25 2.00
N GLU A 40 38.22 -9.97 0.71
CA GLU A 40 38.30 -8.58 0.22
C GLU A 40 36.97 -7.86 0.40
N MET A 41 35.87 -8.48 -0.04
CA MET A 41 34.51 -7.93 0.09
C MET A 41 34.14 -7.68 1.55
N ILE A 42 34.30 -8.69 2.42
CA ILE A 42 33.95 -8.57 3.84
C ILE A 42 34.84 -7.56 4.56
N TYR A 43 36.13 -7.48 4.21
CA TYR A 43 37.02 -6.49 4.81
C TYR A 43 36.62 -5.06 4.44
N ASN A 44 36.34 -4.81 3.16
CA ASN A 44 35.96 -3.49 2.69
C ASN A 44 34.63 -3.05 3.34
N ALA A 45 33.65 -3.96 3.37
CA ALA A 45 32.37 -3.75 4.03
C ALA A 45 32.51 -3.42 5.53
N ALA A 46 33.30 -4.20 6.27
CA ALA A 46 33.46 -4.01 7.71
C ALA A 46 34.37 -2.84 8.09
N ALA A 47 35.15 -2.28 7.16
CA ALA A 47 36.12 -1.23 7.45
C ALA A 47 35.46 0.07 7.96
N ASN A 48 34.20 0.33 7.60
CA ASN A 48 33.43 1.47 8.08
C ASN A 48 32.84 1.26 9.49
N TYR A 49 32.86 0.03 10.01
CA TYR A 49 32.17 -0.36 11.24
C TYR A 49 33.11 -0.90 12.32
N ASN A 50 34.27 -1.43 11.92
CA ASN A 50 35.25 -2.01 12.85
C ASN A 50 36.67 -1.61 12.47
N ASP A 51 37.18 -0.52 13.07
CA ASP A 51 38.55 -0.03 12.86
C ASP A 51 39.66 -1.05 13.19
N ALA A 52 39.35 -2.06 14.01
CA ALA A 52 40.31 -3.08 14.42
C ALA A 52 40.41 -4.25 13.43
N ILE A 53 39.50 -4.35 12.44
CA ILE A 53 39.47 -5.48 11.53
C ILE A 53 40.68 -5.47 10.59
N THR A 54 41.23 -6.66 10.31
CA THR A 54 42.31 -6.82 9.32
C THR A 54 42.04 -8.00 8.42
N LYS A 55 42.48 -7.92 7.15
CA LYS A 55 42.44 -9.06 6.22
C LYS A 55 43.14 -10.30 6.80
N SER A 56 44.17 -10.14 7.61
CA SER A 56 44.84 -11.26 8.30
C SER A 56 43.95 -11.94 9.34
N ALA A 57 43.14 -11.19 10.09
CA ALA A 57 42.21 -11.73 11.07
C ALA A 57 41.12 -12.55 10.39
N LEU A 58 40.51 -12.02 9.32
CA LEU A 58 39.51 -12.75 8.52
C LEU A 58 40.06 -14.06 7.92
N ARG A 59 41.28 -14.02 7.39
CA ARG A 59 41.97 -15.22 6.88
C ARG A 59 42.20 -16.25 7.98
N ALA A 60 42.47 -15.81 9.21
CA ALA A 60 42.68 -16.71 10.34
C ALA A 60 41.39 -17.42 10.75
N VAL A 61 40.27 -16.69 10.81
CA VAL A 61 38.93 -17.26 11.07
C VAL A 61 38.53 -18.23 9.98
N TYR A 62 38.62 -17.84 8.71
CA TYR A 62 38.34 -18.75 7.60
C TYR A 62 39.21 -20.02 7.66
N ALA A 63 40.52 -19.87 7.89
CA ALA A 63 41.41 -21.03 8.01
C ALA A 63 41.10 -21.92 9.23
N GLN A 64 40.45 -21.39 10.25
CA GLN A 64 39.98 -22.14 11.40
C GLN A 64 38.74 -22.95 11.06
N VAL A 65 37.71 -22.30 10.50
CA VAL A 65 36.48 -22.96 10.04
C VAL A 65 36.78 -24.06 9.02
N GLN A 66 37.64 -23.80 8.03
CA GLN A 66 38.05 -24.81 7.04
C GLN A 66 38.73 -26.07 7.61
N ARG A 67 39.32 -25.98 8.82
CA ARG A 67 39.89 -27.18 9.47
C ARG A 67 38.81 -28.12 9.99
N GLU A 68 37.61 -27.59 10.23
CA GLU A 68 36.47 -28.28 10.83
C GLU A 68 35.49 -28.74 9.72
N THR A 69 35.20 -27.88 8.74
CA THR A 69 34.29 -28.15 7.61
C THR A 69 34.93 -28.92 6.45
N GLY A 70 36.25 -28.86 6.31
CA GLY A 70 37.01 -29.43 5.19
C GLY A 70 37.41 -28.39 4.14
N LYS A 71 38.49 -28.68 3.40
CA LYS A 71 39.05 -27.72 2.43
C LYS A 71 38.22 -27.65 1.15
N SER A 72 37.68 -26.47 0.86
CA SER A 72 37.03 -26.13 -0.40
C SER A 72 37.81 -25.05 -1.17
N ARG A 73 37.63 -25.02 -2.50
CA ARG A 73 38.12 -23.94 -3.37
C ARG A 73 37.28 -22.66 -3.20
N PHE A 74 35.99 -22.82 -2.93
CA PHE A 74 35.00 -21.76 -2.80
C PHE A 74 34.50 -21.69 -1.36
N VAL A 75 34.13 -20.49 -0.93
CA VAL A 75 33.60 -20.23 0.41
C VAL A 75 32.15 -20.74 0.45
N THR A 76 31.78 -21.37 1.56
CA THR A 76 30.40 -21.82 1.83
C THR A 76 29.62 -20.76 2.60
N LYS A 77 28.28 -20.81 2.56
CA LYS A 77 27.43 -19.89 3.33
C LYS A 77 27.75 -19.88 4.84
N PRO A 78 27.95 -21.04 5.52
CA PRO A 78 28.35 -21.05 6.93
C PRO A 78 29.72 -20.39 7.17
N GLU A 79 30.68 -20.60 6.27
CA GLU A 79 31.99 -19.94 6.35
C GLU A 79 31.89 -18.42 6.20
N SER A 80 31.03 -17.92 5.30
CA SER A 80 30.81 -16.47 5.16
C SER A 80 30.14 -15.87 6.39
N TYR A 81 29.16 -16.54 7.01
CA TYR A 81 28.57 -16.08 8.27
C TYR A 81 29.62 -15.97 9.39
N ALA A 82 30.50 -16.97 9.52
CA ALA A 82 31.58 -16.91 10.49
C ALA A 82 32.55 -15.75 10.26
N MET A 83 32.86 -15.47 8.99
CA MET A 83 33.68 -14.33 8.62
C MET A 83 32.99 -12.99 8.91
N LEU A 84 31.71 -12.86 8.60
CA LEU A 84 30.90 -11.66 8.83
C LEU A 84 30.77 -11.35 10.32
N ALA A 85 30.36 -12.33 11.13
CA ALA A 85 30.23 -12.16 12.58
C ALA A 85 31.54 -11.68 13.22
N HIS A 86 32.68 -12.23 12.79
CA HIS A 86 33.98 -11.76 13.24
C HIS A 86 34.35 -10.36 12.72
N ALA A 87 33.97 -10.04 11.48
CA ALA A 87 34.31 -8.77 10.84
C ALA A 87 33.65 -7.58 11.54
N PHE A 88 32.35 -7.72 11.86
CA PHE A 88 31.54 -6.63 12.41
C PHE A 88 31.49 -6.60 13.95
N ASP A 89 31.93 -7.67 14.63
CA ASP A 89 31.97 -7.76 16.11
C ASP A 89 30.61 -7.43 16.78
N LEU A 90 29.51 -7.94 16.20
CA LEU A 90 28.14 -7.63 16.63
C LEU A 90 27.80 -8.28 17.98
N SER A 91 27.77 -7.52 19.08
CA SER A 91 27.52 -8.07 20.42
C SER A 91 26.25 -7.58 21.12
N ASP A 92 25.72 -6.44 20.68
CA ASP A 92 24.58 -5.83 21.35
C ASP A 92 23.30 -6.59 21.02
N ALA A 93 22.40 -6.75 21.99
CA ALA A 93 21.13 -7.43 21.76
C ALA A 93 20.21 -6.57 20.88
N PRO A 94 19.37 -7.19 20.02
CA PRO A 94 18.44 -6.45 19.19
C PRO A 94 17.43 -5.69 20.06
N THR A 95 17.14 -4.46 19.64
CA THR A 95 16.14 -3.56 20.24
C THR A 95 15.21 -3.02 19.15
N GLY A 96 14.11 -2.38 19.55
CA GLY A 96 13.19 -1.67 18.65
C GLY A 96 12.78 -2.49 17.42
N ASN A 97 12.96 -1.91 16.23
CA ASN A 97 12.58 -2.54 14.96
C ASN A 97 13.39 -3.80 14.61
N ASN A 98 14.65 -3.89 15.01
CA ASN A 98 15.45 -5.09 14.82
C ASN A 98 14.91 -6.27 15.62
N LEU A 99 14.47 -6.01 16.87
CA LEU A 99 13.83 -7.03 17.70
C LEU A 99 12.47 -7.45 17.12
N ARG A 100 11.72 -6.52 16.53
CA ARG A 100 10.39 -6.77 15.96
C ARG A 100 10.43 -7.68 14.72
N ASN A 101 11.42 -7.48 13.85
CA ASN A 101 11.47 -8.14 12.54
C ASN A 101 12.40 -9.36 12.48
N GLY A 102 13.30 -9.50 13.47
CA GLY A 102 14.25 -10.60 13.55
C GLY A 102 13.57 -11.96 13.73
N ILE A 103 14.18 -13.00 13.14
CA ILE A 103 13.79 -14.40 13.40
C ILE A 103 14.79 -14.99 14.40
N PHE A 104 14.31 -15.29 15.61
CA PHE A 104 15.14 -15.84 16.69
C PHE A 104 14.90 -17.34 16.84
N SER A 105 15.95 -18.13 16.64
CA SER A 105 15.89 -19.58 16.83
C SER A 105 16.71 -20.02 18.05
N GLU A 106 16.06 -20.78 18.94
CA GLU A 106 16.75 -21.57 19.98
C GLU A 106 17.15 -22.97 19.48
N THR A 107 16.75 -23.41 18.28
CA THR A 107 16.89 -24.81 17.84
C THR A 107 18.24 -25.14 17.20
N LEU A 108 19.09 -24.13 16.95
CA LEU A 108 20.44 -24.26 16.37
C LEU A 108 21.50 -24.87 17.33
N LEU A 109 21.08 -25.45 18.46
CA LEU A 109 21.90 -25.72 19.66
C LEU A 109 22.69 -27.05 19.70
N ASN A 110 22.74 -27.84 18.62
CA ASN A 110 23.24 -29.22 18.73
C ASN A 110 24.66 -29.49 18.20
N ASP A 111 25.40 -28.47 17.71
CA ASP A 111 26.76 -28.66 17.19
C ASP A 111 27.79 -27.68 17.82
N THR A 112 29.06 -28.10 17.90
CA THR A 112 30.11 -27.48 18.74
C THR A 112 31.27 -26.86 17.94
N GLY A 113 31.10 -26.69 16.63
CA GLY A 113 32.09 -26.09 15.73
C GLY A 113 32.31 -24.60 15.97
N VAL A 114 33.41 -24.07 15.44
CA VAL A 114 33.74 -22.65 15.49
C VAL A 114 32.77 -21.84 14.64
N GLU A 115 32.36 -22.34 13.47
CA GLU A 115 31.32 -21.71 12.66
C GLU A 115 29.98 -21.63 13.40
N ASP A 116 29.61 -22.67 14.16
CA ASP A 116 28.34 -22.73 14.87
C ASP A 116 28.22 -21.61 15.91
N ARG A 117 29.31 -21.24 16.57
CA ARG A 117 29.30 -20.12 17.53
C ARG A 117 29.03 -18.77 16.87
N TYR A 118 29.60 -18.53 15.70
CA TYR A 118 29.37 -17.29 14.97
C TYR A 118 27.97 -17.23 14.36
N ILE A 119 27.49 -18.37 13.86
CA ILE A 119 26.13 -18.49 13.37
C ILE A 119 25.12 -18.31 14.52
N GLN A 120 25.38 -18.89 15.69
CA GLN A 120 24.58 -18.68 16.90
C GLN A 120 24.54 -17.21 17.31
N GLN A 121 25.68 -16.51 17.21
CA GLN A 121 25.73 -15.07 17.46
C GLN A 121 24.81 -14.33 16.49
N LEU A 122 24.93 -14.54 15.18
CA LEU A 122 24.07 -13.85 14.20
C LEU A 122 22.59 -14.23 14.29
N SER A 123 22.28 -15.49 14.62
CA SER A 123 20.90 -15.94 14.81
C SER A 123 20.28 -15.36 16.08
N ALA A 124 21.05 -15.21 17.16
CA ALA A 124 20.60 -14.52 18.38
C ALA A 124 20.32 -13.03 18.14
N LEU A 125 20.88 -12.44 17.08
CA LEU A 125 20.59 -11.08 16.64
C LEU A 125 19.46 -11.00 15.61
N GLY A 126 18.88 -12.12 15.20
CA GLY A 126 17.80 -12.17 14.21
C GLY A 126 18.26 -11.89 12.76
N ILE A 127 19.57 -11.90 12.51
CA ILE A 127 20.17 -11.57 11.20
C ILE A 127 20.12 -12.78 10.24
N VAL A 128 20.11 -14.01 10.76
CA VAL A 128 20.15 -15.24 9.95
C VAL A 128 19.07 -16.21 10.41
N THR A 129 18.36 -16.79 9.44
CA THR A 129 17.32 -17.81 9.70
C THR A 129 17.89 -19.23 9.77
N GLU A 130 17.13 -20.17 10.35
CA GLU A 130 17.54 -21.59 10.37
C GLU A 130 17.72 -22.18 8.97
N GLU A 131 16.85 -21.81 8.02
CA GLU A 131 16.89 -22.29 6.65
C GLU A 131 18.17 -21.81 5.94
N GLU A 132 18.54 -20.55 6.15
CA GLU A 132 19.78 -19.98 5.60
C GLU A 132 21.04 -20.67 6.16
N VAL A 133 21.04 -21.03 7.45
CA VAL A 133 22.15 -21.76 8.09
C VAL A 133 22.24 -23.21 7.59
N ALA A 134 21.09 -23.85 7.36
CA ALA A 134 21.03 -25.23 6.90
C ALA A 134 21.63 -25.40 5.49
N ASP A 135 21.62 -24.34 4.68
CA ASP A 135 22.21 -24.35 3.35
C ASP A 135 23.75 -24.27 3.40
N LYS A 136 24.40 -25.40 3.09
CA LYS A 136 25.87 -25.52 3.03
C LYS A 136 26.44 -25.30 1.62
N SER A 137 25.68 -24.69 0.73
CA SER A 137 26.12 -24.37 -0.63
C SER A 137 27.24 -23.31 -0.64
N THR A 138 27.87 -23.14 -1.81
CA THR A 138 28.91 -22.12 -2.00
C THR A 138 28.28 -20.74 -2.15
N ILE A 139 28.79 -19.76 -1.40
CA ILE A 139 28.29 -18.38 -1.42
C ILE A 139 28.63 -17.68 -2.75
N THR A 140 27.67 -16.98 -3.30
CA THR A 140 27.82 -16.09 -4.47
C THR A 140 28.03 -14.64 -4.06
N THR A 141 28.37 -13.77 -5.02
CA THR A 141 28.48 -12.32 -4.76
C THR A 141 27.13 -11.72 -4.36
N ALA A 142 26.04 -12.10 -5.03
CA ALA A 142 24.70 -11.62 -4.72
C ALA A 142 24.24 -12.02 -3.31
N GLU A 143 24.47 -13.27 -2.92
CA GLU A 143 24.10 -13.76 -1.59
C GLU A 143 24.94 -13.10 -0.49
N LEU A 144 26.25 -12.89 -0.71
CA LEU A 144 27.07 -12.19 0.29
C LEU A 144 26.64 -10.74 0.48
N ARG A 145 26.27 -10.03 -0.60
CA ARG A 145 25.70 -8.68 -0.51
C ARG A 145 24.39 -8.67 0.27
N ARG A 146 23.52 -9.64 0.03
CA ARG A 146 22.27 -9.80 0.79
C ARG A 146 22.53 -9.99 2.29
N MET A 147 23.50 -10.83 2.65
CA MET A 147 23.91 -11.01 4.05
C MET A 147 24.47 -9.73 4.68
N LEU A 148 25.24 -8.94 3.91
CA LEU A 148 25.78 -7.66 4.35
C LEU A 148 24.69 -6.62 4.57
N SER A 149 23.72 -6.52 3.66
CA SER A 149 22.58 -5.61 3.78
C SER A 149 21.84 -5.79 5.10
N LYS A 150 21.61 -7.04 5.55
CA LYS A 150 21.03 -7.33 6.87
C LYS A 150 21.86 -6.77 8.03
N ILE A 151 23.18 -6.82 7.93
CA ILE A 151 24.09 -6.28 8.95
C ILE A 151 24.09 -4.75 8.91
N TYR A 152 24.03 -4.14 7.73
CA TYR A 152 23.94 -2.68 7.58
C TYR A 152 22.64 -2.14 8.17
N THR A 153 21.51 -2.78 7.89
CA THR A 153 20.22 -2.46 8.51
C THR A 153 20.23 -2.73 10.02
N TYR A 154 20.88 -3.80 10.49
CA TYR A 154 21.01 -4.05 11.92
C TYR A 154 21.76 -2.92 12.65
N LEU A 155 22.87 -2.44 12.05
CA LEU A 155 23.72 -1.42 12.65
C LEU A 155 23.16 0.00 12.49
N GLY A 156 22.64 0.32 11.29
CA GLY A 156 21.98 1.61 11.04
C GLY A 156 22.86 2.84 11.26
N THR A 157 24.17 2.77 10.99
CA THR A 157 25.09 3.88 11.29
C THR A 157 25.74 4.56 10.08
N ASN A 158 25.72 3.93 8.90
CA ASN A 158 26.36 4.47 7.70
C ASN A 158 25.34 4.76 6.59
N PRO A 159 25.09 6.04 6.24
CA PRO A 159 24.13 6.40 5.18
C PRO A 159 24.53 5.93 3.79
N LYS A 160 25.80 5.54 3.58
CA LYS A 160 26.28 4.99 2.29
C LYS A 160 25.90 3.53 2.08
N ASP A 161 25.57 2.81 3.16
CA ASP A 161 25.25 1.38 3.12
C ASP A 161 23.75 1.13 3.34
N ASP A 162 23.11 1.91 4.20
CA ASP A 162 21.65 1.88 4.37
C ASP A 162 21.16 3.29 4.77
N PHE A 163 20.69 4.06 3.80
CA PHE A 163 20.32 5.46 4.01
C PHE A 163 19.08 5.61 4.89
N PHE A 164 18.03 4.86 4.58
CA PHE A 164 16.79 4.82 5.34
C PHE A 164 17.06 4.55 6.82
N THR A 165 17.76 3.45 7.11
CA THR A 165 18.00 3.05 8.49
C THR A 165 18.92 4.05 9.17
N ALA A 166 20.00 4.50 8.52
CA ALA A 166 20.93 5.44 9.13
C ALA A 166 20.30 6.79 9.52
N VAL A 167 19.39 7.31 8.69
CA VAL A 167 18.67 8.56 9.01
C VAL A 167 17.64 8.35 10.12
N ASN A 168 17.01 7.17 10.18
CA ASN A 168 15.88 6.90 11.07
C ASN A 168 16.22 6.08 12.32
N MET A 169 17.49 5.69 12.53
CA MET A 169 17.88 4.68 13.52
C MET A 169 17.41 5.00 14.95
N GLU A 170 17.57 6.24 15.40
CA GLU A 170 17.14 6.66 16.75
C GLU A 170 15.63 6.45 16.95
N TRP A 171 14.82 6.75 15.92
CA TRP A 171 13.39 6.52 15.96
C TRP A 171 13.06 5.01 15.85
N LEU A 172 13.74 4.26 14.97
CA LEU A 172 13.53 2.82 14.81
C LEU A 172 13.86 2.00 16.08
N GLU A 173 14.81 2.47 16.90
CA GLU A 173 15.17 1.85 18.19
C GLU A 173 14.12 2.07 19.28
N THR A 174 13.39 3.19 19.22
CA THR A 174 12.55 3.67 20.33
C THR A 174 11.05 3.69 20.02
N ALA A 175 10.67 3.64 18.75
CA ALA A 175 9.27 3.68 18.33
C ALA A 175 8.52 2.40 18.76
N GLU A 176 7.35 2.62 19.33
CA GLU A 176 6.39 1.59 19.74
C GLU A 176 5.14 1.69 18.87
N ILE A 177 4.59 0.53 18.48
CA ILE A 177 3.32 0.51 17.75
C ILE A 177 2.20 0.87 18.74
N PRO A 178 1.40 1.92 18.50
CA PRO A 178 0.31 2.28 19.39
C PRO A 178 -0.70 1.12 19.54
N PRO A 179 -1.34 0.98 20.72
CA PRO A 179 -2.31 -0.08 20.96
C PRO A 179 -3.44 -0.09 19.92
N GLY A 180 -3.71 -1.26 19.34
CA GLY A 180 -4.76 -1.44 18.34
C GLY A 180 -4.39 -1.00 16.92
N GLU A 181 -3.16 -0.54 16.68
CA GLU A 181 -2.65 -0.22 15.34
C GLU A 181 -1.85 -1.38 14.72
N PHE A 182 -1.87 -1.48 13.39
CA PHE A 182 -1.12 -2.49 12.63
C PHE A 182 0.38 -2.18 12.48
N GLY A 183 0.72 -0.92 12.69
CA GLY A 183 2.04 -0.36 12.48
C GLY A 183 2.05 1.09 12.96
N PHE A 184 3.23 1.70 12.90
CA PHE A 184 3.41 3.09 13.22
C PHE A 184 4.41 3.66 12.22
N ASP A 185 3.97 4.66 11.48
CA ASP A 185 4.76 5.38 10.49
C ASP A 185 4.38 6.86 10.55
N THR A 186 5.05 7.69 9.75
CA THR A 186 4.76 9.12 9.69
C THR A 186 3.29 9.43 9.36
N PHE A 187 2.65 8.62 8.51
CA PHE A 187 1.26 8.82 8.11
C PHE A 187 0.33 8.55 9.30
N THR A 188 0.54 7.43 9.99
CA THR A 188 -0.22 7.03 11.18
C THR A 188 0.02 7.99 12.34
N GLU A 189 1.27 8.43 12.56
CA GLU A 189 1.61 9.44 13.58
C GLU A 189 0.80 10.72 13.39
N ILE A 190 0.77 11.27 12.17
CA ILE A 190 0.01 12.48 11.88
C ILE A 190 -1.50 12.20 11.87
N GLN A 191 -1.93 11.00 11.44
CA GLN A 191 -3.35 10.65 11.45
C GLN A 191 -3.89 10.52 12.88
N LEU A 192 -3.09 10.01 13.82
CA LEU A 192 -3.42 9.98 15.24
C LEU A 192 -3.50 11.39 15.82
N GLN A 193 -2.57 12.27 15.49
CA GLN A 193 -2.65 13.70 15.89
C GLN A 193 -3.91 14.38 15.31
N ASN A 194 -4.30 14.05 14.08
CA ASN A 194 -5.54 14.54 13.48
C ASN A 194 -6.77 13.96 14.19
N ASN A 195 -6.72 12.70 14.62
CA ASN A 195 -7.80 12.08 15.39
C ASN A 195 -7.95 12.74 16.76
N GLU A 196 -6.87 13.12 17.44
CA GLU A 196 -6.93 13.89 18.70
C GLU A 196 -7.63 15.24 18.50
N LYS A 197 -7.28 15.99 17.45
CA LYS A 197 -7.95 17.25 17.09
C LYS A 197 -9.44 17.06 16.79
N ILE A 198 -9.79 15.98 16.08
CA ILE A 198 -11.19 15.64 15.79
C ILE A 198 -11.93 15.25 17.07
N GLU A 199 -11.28 14.50 17.97
CA GLU A 199 -11.83 14.14 19.28
C GLU A 199 -12.20 15.39 20.08
N GLU A 200 -11.32 16.40 20.12
CA GLU A 200 -11.61 17.70 20.77
C GLU A 200 -12.90 18.34 20.23
N VAL A 201 -13.08 18.32 18.91
CA VAL A 201 -14.27 18.87 18.23
C VAL A 201 -15.53 18.06 18.58
N ILE A 202 -15.44 16.74 18.55
CA ILE A 202 -16.56 15.83 18.86
C ILE A 202 -17.00 16.00 20.31
N LEU A 203 -16.05 16.03 21.25
CA LEU A 203 -16.31 16.21 22.67
C LEU A 203 -16.95 17.58 22.95
N ALA A 204 -16.47 18.64 22.31
CA ALA A 204 -17.08 19.96 22.42
C ALA A 204 -18.54 19.96 21.92
N ALA A 205 -18.81 19.30 20.78
CA ALA A 205 -20.16 19.15 20.23
C ALA A 205 -21.08 18.33 21.16
N ALA A 206 -20.55 17.33 21.85
CA ALA A 206 -21.30 16.54 22.83
C ALA A 206 -21.68 17.33 24.10
N GLU A 207 -20.87 18.31 24.52
CA GLU A 207 -21.13 19.15 25.69
C GLU A 207 -22.05 20.35 25.39
N GLU A 208 -22.09 20.82 24.14
CA GLU A 208 -22.85 22.01 23.75
C GLU A 208 -24.36 21.76 23.59
N VAL A 209 -25.18 22.70 24.07
CA VAL A 209 -26.62 22.75 23.73
C VAL A 209 -26.77 23.38 22.35
N SER A 210 -26.78 22.53 21.34
CA SER A 210 -26.84 22.94 19.92
C SER A 210 -28.28 23.04 19.40
N GLU A 211 -28.47 23.76 18.29
CA GLU A 211 -29.77 23.83 17.60
C GLU A 211 -30.17 22.44 17.06
N THR A 212 -31.45 22.08 17.19
CA THR A 212 -31.96 20.78 16.71
C THR A 212 -31.73 20.64 15.19
N GLY A 213 -31.09 19.54 14.79
CA GLY A 213 -30.76 19.26 13.38
C GLY A 213 -29.45 19.89 12.89
N SER A 214 -28.75 20.66 13.73
CA SER A 214 -27.41 21.16 13.40
C SER A 214 -26.36 20.03 13.37
N ALA A 215 -25.25 20.26 12.67
CA ALA A 215 -24.11 19.35 12.63
C ALA A 215 -23.60 19.02 14.05
N SER A 216 -23.40 20.04 14.90
CA SER A 216 -22.95 19.85 16.28
C SER A 216 -23.90 18.97 17.11
N GLN A 217 -25.23 19.13 16.94
CA GLN A 217 -26.18 18.25 17.63
C GLN A 217 -26.08 16.81 17.14
N LYS A 218 -25.96 16.58 15.83
CA LYS A 218 -25.88 15.23 15.25
C LYS A 218 -24.59 14.51 15.68
N ILE A 219 -23.47 15.20 15.64
CA ILE A 219 -22.16 14.71 16.13
C ILE A 219 -22.28 14.38 17.63
N GLY A 220 -22.67 15.37 18.45
CA GLY A 220 -22.73 15.18 19.90
C GLY A 220 -23.69 14.07 20.36
N ASP A 221 -24.84 13.91 19.71
CA ASP A 221 -25.81 12.87 20.06
C ASP A 221 -25.40 11.48 19.54
N PHE A 222 -24.73 11.39 18.38
CA PHE A 222 -24.17 10.12 17.94
C PHE A 222 -23.08 9.66 18.92
N TYR A 223 -22.13 10.54 19.27
CA TYR A 223 -21.06 10.25 20.21
C TYR A 223 -21.60 9.68 21.52
N LYS A 224 -22.59 10.36 22.14
CA LYS A 224 -23.23 9.91 23.38
C LYS A 224 -23.88 8.53 23.24
N SER A 225 -24.56 8.28 22.12
CA SER A 225 -25.17 6.98 21.84
C SER A 225 -24.11 5.88 21.71
N PHE A 226 -22.96 6.19 21.09
CA PHE A 226 -21.88 5.26 20.83
C PHE A 226 -21.10 4.89 22.08
N VAL A 227 -20.73 5.88 22.91
CA VAL A 227 -19.93 5.63 24.12
C VAL A 227 -20.74 5.04 25.28
N ASN A 228 -22.08 4.97 25.16
CA ASN A 228 -22.95 4.33 26.14
C ASN A 228 -22.89 2.80 26.05
N MET A 229 -21.74 2.23 26.45
CA MET A 229 -21.50 0.79 26.40
C MET A 229 -22.44 0.00 27.35
N GLU A 230 -22.93 0.61 28.44
CA GLU A 230 -23.93 -0.04 29.31
C GLU A 230 -25.21 -0.37 28.54
N GLU A 231 -25.74 0.60 27.79
CA GLU A 231 -26.95 0.39 26.98
C GLU A 231 -26.69 -0.55 25.80
N ARG A 232 -25.55 -0.40 25.12
CA ARG A 232 -25.14 -1.30 24.03
C ARG A 232 -25.03 -2.75 24.51
N ASN A 233 -24.46 -2.99 25.70
CA ASN A 233 -24.39 -4.31 26.31
C ASN A 233 -25.77 -4.84 26.73
N ARG A 234 -26.66 -3.95 27.20
CA ARG A 234 -28.04 -4.32 27.55
C ARG A 234 -28.84 -4.79 26.33
N ILE A 235 -28.63 -4.14 25.18
CA ILE A 235 -29.27 -4.46 23.89
C ILE A 235 -28.58 -5.65 23.21
N GLY A 236 -27.26 -5.75 23.29
CA GLY A 236 -26.48 -6.83 22.69
C GLY A 236 -26.62 -6.88 21.17
N ILE A 237 -26.95 -8.06 20.64
CA ILE A 237 -27.15 -8.32 19.20
C ILE A 237 -28.60 -8.17 18.74
N GLU A 238 -29.53 -7.86 19.66
CA GLU A 238 -30.97 -7.82 19.37
C GLU A 238 -31.37 -7.04 18.11
N PRO A 239 -30.75 -5.89 17.77
CA PRO A 239 -31.09 -5.12 16.58
C PRO A 239 -30.91 -5.88 15.26
N LEU A 240 -30.01 -6.87 15.21
CA LEU A 240 -29.80 -7.68 14.01
C LEU A 240 -30.85 -8.78 13.83
N ASN A 241 -31.55 -9.18 14.89
CA ASN A 241 -32.39 -10.39 14.86
C ASN A 241 -33.52 -10.31 13.82
N GLU A 242 -34.11 -9.14 13.59
CA GLU A 242 -35.16 -9.02 12.57
C GLU A 242 -34.64 -9.30 11.15
N TYR A 243 -33.44 -8.81 10.83
CA TYR A 243 -32.80 -8.97 9.53
C TYR A 243 -32.26 -10.39 9.35
N ILE A 244 -31.71 -10.98 10.42
CA ILE A 244 -31.28 -12.39 10.42
C ILE A 244 -32.48 -13.32 10.17
N ASN A 245 -33.64 -13.03 10.77
CA ASN A 245 -34.86 -13.78 10.51
C ASN A 245 -35.31 -13.67 9.04
N MET A 246 -35.08 -12.55 8.37
CA MET A 246 -35.36 -12.41 6.93
C MET A 246 -34.44 -13.31 6.10
N ILE A 247 -33.14 -13.34 6.42
CA ILE A 247 -32.15 -14.22 5.77
C ILE A 247 -32.55 -15.69 5.94
N ASP A 248 -32.88 -16.09 7.17
CA ASP A 248 -33.25 -17.47 7.49
C ASP A 248 -34.55 -17.91 6.82
N ALA A 249 -35.50 -16.98 6.67
CA ALA A 249 -36.79 -17.24 6.05
C ALA A 249 -36.72 -17.44 4.53
N ALA A 250 -35.66 -16.97 3.87
CA ALA A 250 -35.46 -17.14 2.42
C ALA A 250 -35.29 -18.63 2.06
N LYS A 251 -36.11 -19.13 1.14
CA LYS A 251 -36.12 -20.54 0.69
C LYS A 251 -35.50 -20.72 -0.68
N THR A 252 -35.27 -19.62 -1.38
CA THR A 252 -34.68 -19.60 -2.72
C THR A 252 -33.61 -18.51 -2.80
N VAL A 253 -32.73 -18.62 -3.80
CA VAL A 253 -31.75 -17.56 -4.07
C VAL A 253 -32.44 -16.25 -4.41
N ASP A 254 -33.53 -16.27 -5.20
CA ASP A 254 -34.34 -15.07 -5.46
C ASP A 254 -34.87 -14.40 -4.19
N GLU A 255 -35.39 -15.17 -3.24
CA GLU A 255 -35.86 -14.63 -1.95
C GLU A 255 -34.71 -14.04 -1.12
N LEU A 256 -33.51 -14.63 -1.17
CA LEU A 256 -32.34 -14.09 -0.47
C LEU A 256 -31.83 -12.80 -1.15
N VAL A 257 -31.89 -12.72 -2.48
CA VAL A 257 -31.57 -11.50 -3.25
C VAL A 257 -32.57 -10.37 -2.93
N GLU A 258 -33.86 -10.69 -2.75
CA GLU A 258 -34.87 -9.73 -2.29
C GLU A 258 -34.55 -9.19 -0.89
N VAL A 259 -34.07 -10.04 0.01
CA VAL A 259 -33.59 -9.64 1.35
C VAL A 259 -32.38 -8.72 1.25
N ASP A 260 -31.42 -9.04 0.38
CA ASP A 260 -30.24 -8.19 0.18
C ASP A 260 -30.59 -6.81 -0.37
N ALA A 261 -31.49 -6.75 -1.37
CA ALA A 261 -32.00 -5.48 -1.88
C ALA A 261 -32.78 -4.70 -0.82
N PHE A 262 -33.51 -5.38 0.08
CA PHE A 262 -34.16 -4.74 1.20
C PHE A 262 -33.13 -4.10 2.15
N PHE A 263 -32.01 -4.76 2.45
CA PHE A 263 -30.93 -4.19 3.25
C PHE A 263 -30.31 -2.97 2.56
N SER A 264 -30.02 -3.05 1.26
CA SER A 264 -29.46 -1.92 0.49
C SER A 264 -30.35 -0.68 0.57
N ASN A 265 -31.68 -0.87 0.51
CA ASN A 265 -32.66 0.22 0.48
C ASN A 265 -33.06 0.74 1.87
N ASN A 266 -32.88 -0.03 2.94
CA ASN A 266 -33.36 0.33 4.29
C ASN A 266 -32.27 0.51 5.33
N LEU A 267 -31.11 -0.12 5.13
CA LEU A 267 -29.94 -0.05 6.00
C LEU A 267 -28.74 0.60 5.31
N GLY A 268 -28.77 0.73 3.98
CA GLY A 268 -27.65 1.27 3.20
C GLY A 268 -26.51 0.28 3.00
N VAL A 269 -26.69 -0.99 3.37
CA VAL A 269 -25.67 -2.04 3.28
C VAL A 269 -26.10 -3.15 2.34
N GLU A 270 -25.12 -3.78 1.71
CA GLU A 270 -25.30 -4.95 0.86
C GLU A 270 -24.52 -6.13 1.46
N THR A 271 -25.05 -7.32 1.33
CA THR A 271 -24.60 -8.54 2.02
C THR A 271 -24.30 -9.69 1.08
N LEU A 272 -24.77 -9.61 -0.18
CA LEU A 272 -24.38 -10.51 -1.25
C LEU A 272 -23.75 -9.75 -2.41
N PHE A 273 -24.44 -8.76 -3.00
CA PHE A 273 -23.94 -8.07 -4.19
C PHE A 273 -23.06 -6.88 -3.84
N TYR A 274 -21.93 -6.75 -4.51
CA TYR A 274 -21.15 -5.51 -4.43
C TYR A 274 -21.34 -4.66 -5.70
N PHE A 275 -22.20 -3.64 -5.57
CA PHE A 275 -22.38 -2.60 -6.58
C PHE A 275 -21.71 -1.30 -6.14
N TYR A 276 -20.94 -0.69 -7.05
CA TYR A 276 -20.28 0.59 -6.84
C TYR A 276 -20.56 1.54 -7.99
N ILE A 277 -20.62 2.83 -7.69
CA ILE A 277 -20.86 3.88 -8.69
C ILE A 277 -19.61 4.74 -8.73
N MET A 278 -19.01 4.84 -9.91
CA MET A 278 -17.85 5.67 -10.20
C MET A 278 -17.94 6.17 -11.64
N ASN A 279 -17.03 7.05 -12.04
CA ASN A 279 -16.95 7.52 -13.42
C ASN A 279 -16.78 6.34 -14.41
N ASP A 280 -17.37 6.47 -15.60
CA ASP A 280 -17.10 5.53 -16.70
C ASP A 280 -15.69 5.79 -17.23
N SER A 281 -14.80 4.78 -17.18
CA SER A 281 -13.43 4.95 -17.65
C SER A 281 -13.34 5.30 -19.15
N MET A 282 -14.35 4.99 -19.97
CA MET A 282 -14.36 5.36 -21.41
C MET A 282 -15.13 6.66 -21.71
N ASP A 283 -15.93 7.16 -20.77
CA ASP A 283 -16.66 8.43 -20.87
C ASP A 283 -16.74 9.08 -19.48
N SER A 284 -15.65 9.73 -19.08
CA SER A 284 -15.45 10.30 -17.75
C SER A 284 -16.45 11.40 -17.37
N SER A 285 -17.30 11.84 -18.30
CA SER A 285 -18.38 12.80 -18.06
C SER A 285 -19.62 12.15 -17.42
N LYS A 286 -19.67 10.81 -17.36
CA LYS A 286 -20.81 10.03 -16.85
C LYS A 286 -20.40 9.14 -15.69
N ASN A 287 -21.35 8.94 -14.79
CA ASN A 287 -21.29 7.88 -13.80
C ASN A 287 -21.72 6.55 -14.43
N ALA A 288 -21.09 5.46 -14.01
CA ALA A 288 -21.41 4.11 -14.43
C ALA A 288 -21.54 3.18 -13.22
N LEU A 289 -22.31 2.10 -13.41
CA LEU A 289 -22.50 1.07 -12.40
C LEU A 289 -21.45 -0.03 -12.59
N TYR A 290 -20.61 -0.21 -11.57
CA TYR A 290 -19.63 -1.27 -11.49
C TYR A 290 -20.16 -2.40 -10.61
N TYR A 291 -19.87 -3.63 -11.01
CA TYR A 291 -20.27 -4.84 -10.31
C TYR A 291 -19.07 -5.76 -10.07
N PHE A 292 -18.88 -6.16 -8.81
CA PHE A 292 -17.72 -6.93 -8.35
C PHE A 292 -18.05 -8.39 -8.01
N GLY A 293 -19.32 -8.80 -8.09
CA GLY A 293 -19.74 -10.18 -7.79
C GLY A 293 -20.31 -10.34 -6.38
N LEU A 294 -20.16 -11.54 -5.83
CA LEU A 294 -20.46 -11.83 -4.43
C LEU A 294 -19.41 -11.17 -3.53
N PHE A 295 -19.82 -10.65 -2.38
CA PHE A 295 -18.89 -10.27 -1.33
C PHE A 295 -18.12 -11.48 -0.81
N TYR A 296 -16.84 -11.28 -0.55
CA TYR A 296 -15.98 -12.14 0.27
C TYR A 296 -15.11 -11.23 1.15
N ASN A 297 -14.56 -11.77 2.24
CA ASN A 297 -14.01 -10.91 3.30
C ASN A 297 -12.53 -10.57 3.16
N ASN A 298 -11.73 -11.42 2.49
CA ASN A 298 -10.28 -11.23 2.39
C ASN A 298 -9.82 -11.20 0.93
N ARG A 299 -8.60 -10.73 0.65
CA ARG A 299 -8.07 -10.73 -0.72
C ARG A 299 -7.54 -12.12 -1.10
N LYS A 300 -7.08 -12.25 -2.34
CA LYS A 300 -6.58 -13.51 -2.90
C LYS A 300 -5.44 -14.13 -2.10
N ALA A 301 -4.48 -13.31 -1.66
CA ALA A 301 -3.30 -13.78 -0.92
C ALA A 301 -3.71 -14.55 0.35
N GLU A 302 -4.70 -14.06 1.06
CA GLU A 302 -5.21 -14.63 2.31
C GLU A 302 -5.91 -16.00 2.16
N TYR A 303 -6.28 -16.40 0.93
CA TYR A 303 -6.86 -17.73 0.66
C TYR A 303 -5.89 -18.66 -0.07
N VAL A 304 -5.01 -18.12 -0.92
CA VAL A 304 -4.12 -18.89 -1.79
C VAL A 304 -2.75 -19.10 -1.14
N GLU A 305 -2.22 -18.06 -0.49
CA GLU A 305 -0.91 -18.03 0.16
C GLU A 305 -1.01 -17.39 1.57
N PRO A 306 -1.89 -17.91 2.45
CA PRO A 306 -2.16 -17.30 3.74
C PRO A 306 -0.91 -17.27 4.62
N GLU A 307 -0.79 -16.20 5.41
CA GLU A 307 0.17 -16.13 6.50
C GLU A 307 -0.07 -17.25 7.53
N GLU A 308 1.00 -17.61 8.25
CA GLU A 308 0.90 -18.56 9.34
C GLU A 308 -0.14 -18.08 10.36
N GLY A 309 -1.08 -18.97 10.73
CA GLY A 309 -2.15 -18.65 11.68
C GLY A 309 -3.36 -17.90 11.09
N PHE A 310 -3.24 -17.23 9.94
CA PHE A 310 -4.33 -16.43 9.36
C PHE A 310 -5.60 -17.27 9.10
N THR A 311 -5.45 -18.40 8.41
CA THR A 311 -6.61 -19.26 8.06
C THR A 311 -7.32 -19.78 9.31
N GLU A 312 -6.59 -20.13 10.37
CA GLU A 312 -7.18 -20.59 11.63
C GLU A 312 -7.90 -19.44 12.36
N ALA A 313 -7.29 -18.26 12.43
CA ALA A 313 -7.91 -17.06 13.00
C ALA A 313 -9.20 -16.71 12.27
N TYR A 314 -9.21 -16.79 10.93
CA TYR A 314 -10.38 -16.48 10.13
C TYR A 314 -11.50 -17.52 10.26
N LEU A 315 -11.17 -18.81 10.29
CA LEU A 315 -12.16 -19.87 10.54
C LEU A 315 -12.78 -19.77 11.94
N ASP A 316 -11.97 -19.45 12.95
CA ASP A 316 -12.49 -19.23 14.31
C ASP A 316 -13.38 -17.99 14.37
N TYR A 317 -13.01 -16.90 13.67
CA TYR A 317 -13.84 -15.71 13.55
C TYR A 317 -15.20 -16.01 12.91
N LEU A 318 -15.21 -16.70 11.77
CA LEU A 318 -16.44 -17.13 11.11
C LEU A 318 -17.30 -18.01 12.03
N ALA A 319 -16.69 -18.95 12.76
CA ALA A 319 -17.40 -19.81 13.70
C ALA A 319 -18.00 -19.02 14.87
N THR A 320 -17.29 -18.01 15.39
CA THR A 320 -17.79 -17.12 16.45
C THR A 320 -19.00 -16.33 15.95
N VAL A 321 -18.89 -15.67 14.80
CA VAL A 321 -19.96 -14.83 14.25
C VAL A 321 -21.20 -15.66 13.90
N LEU A 322 -21.03 -16.79 13.21
CA LEU A 322 -22.14 -17.69 12.89
C LEU A 322 -22.75 -18.33 14.15
N GLY A 323 -21.93 -18.54 15.19
CA GLY A 323 -22.34 -19.07 16.48
C GLY A 323 -23.40 -18.24 17.20
N PHE A 324 -23.43 -16.92 17.00
CA PHE A 324 -24.48 -16.05 17.56
C PHE A 324 -25.90 -16.43 17.10
N TRP A 325 -26.00 -17.10 15.94
CA TRP A 325 -27.27 -17.60 15.40
C TRP A 325 -27.28 -19.11 15.20
N GLY A 326 -26.47 -19.83 15.98
CA GLY A 326 -26.51 -21.30 16.08
C GLY A 326 -25.72 -22.05 15.00
N GLY A 327 -24.87 -21.38 14.24
CA GLY A 327 -23.92 -22.02 13.33
C GLY A 327 -22.73 -22.66 14.05
N ASP A 328 -21.97 -23.51 13.35
CA ASP A 328 -20.82 -24.22 13.89
C ASP A 328 -19.54 -24.13 13.02
N LYS A 329 -18.48 -24.86 13.40
CA LYS A 329 -17.21 -24.87 12.66
C LYS A 329 -17.31 -25.47 11.24
N ASN A 330 -18.27 -26.35 10.99
CA ASN A 330 -18.50 -26.86 9.64
C ASN A 330 -19.14 -25.79 8.76
N ASP A 331 -20.03 -24.98 9.32
CA ASP A 331 -20.62 -23.83 8.62
C ASP A 331 -19.53 -22.80 8.27
N ALA A 332 -18.63 -22.51 9.23
CA ALA A 332 -17.47 -21.66 9.00
C ALA A 332 -16.57 -22.19 7.87
N GLN A 333 -16.28 -23.51 7.87
CA GLN A 333 -15.49 -24.14 6.81
C GLN A 333 -16.20 -24.05 5.45
N ALA A 334 -17.52 -24.28 5.40
CA ALA A 334 -18.28 -24.20 4.16
C ALA A 334 -18.27 -22.79 3.56
N LEU A 335 -18.38 -21.76 4.40
CA LEU A 335 -18.28 -20.36 3.97
C LEU A 335 -16.87 -20.03 3.47
N TYR A 336 -15.83 -20.40 4.23
CA TYR A 336 -14.44 -20.23 3.81
C TYR A 336 -14.17 -20.88 2.45
N ASP A 337 -14.62 -22.13 2.25
CA ASP A 337 -14.43 -22.87 1.01
C ASP A 337 -15.17 -22.22 -0.19
N LEU A 338 -16.29 -21.54 0.06
CA LEU A 338 -17.02 -20.81 -0.96
C LEU A 338 -16.28 -19.52 -1.34
N GLU A 339 -15.87 -18.72 -0.36
CA GLU A 339 -15.12 -17.49 -0.59
C GLU A 339 -13.78 -17.77 -1.29
N LYS A 340 -13.07 -18.81 -0.85
CA LYS A 340 -11.81 -19.25 -1.47
C LYS A 340 -11.94 -19.51 -2.97
N LYS A 341 -13.04 -20.13 -3.40
CA LYS A 341 -13.27 -20.40 -4.83
C LYS A 341 -13.37 -19.12 -5.65
N ILE A 342 -13.87 -18.03 -5.07
CA ILE A 342 -13.94 -16.72 -5.74
C ILE A 342 -12.53 -16.13 -5.77
N ALA A 343 -11.88 -16.05 -4.60
CA ALA A 343 -10.57 -15.43 -4.43
C ALA A 343 -9.48 -16.06 -5.33
N GLU A 344 -9.49 -17.40 -5.51
CA GLU A 344 -8.52 -18.12 -6.35
C GLU A 344 -8.49 -17.64 -7.81
N VAL A 345 -9.60 -17.14 -8.33
CA VAL A 345 -9.73 -16.65 -9.72
C VAL A 345 -9.71 -15.13 -9.84
N SER A 346 -9.64 -14.41 -8.71
CA SER A 346 -9.64 -12.96 -8.70
C SER A 346 -8.35 -12.37 -9.28
N LEU A 347 -8.43 -11.10 -9.69
CA LEU A 347 -7.32 -10.28 -10.14
C LEU A 347 -6.19 -10.23 -9.11
N GLU A 348 -4.95 -10.12 -9.62
CA GLU A 348 -3.78 -9.82 -8.81
C GLU A 348 -3.81 -8.33 -8.38
N PRO A 349 -3.16 -7.95 -7.26
CA PRO A 349 -3.22 -6.58 -6.71
C PRO A 349 -2.93 -5.44 -7.71
N GLN A 350 -1.93 -5.60 -8.56
CA GLN A 350 -1.54 -4.63 -9.58
C GLN A 350 -2.56 -4.50 -10.74
N ASP A 351 -3.37 -5.53 -10.98
CA ASP A 351 -4.35 -5.53 -12.07
C ASP A 351 -5.66 -4.79 -11.69
N TYR A 352 -5.89 -4.49 -10.41
CA TYR A 352 -7.07 -3.71 -9.96
C TYR A 352 -7.07 -2.28 -10.52
N TYR A 353 -5.92 -1.72 -10.89
CA TYR A 353 -5.80 -0.38 -11.47
C TYR A 353 -5.62 -0.40 -12.99
N ASN A 354 -5.56 -1.58 -13.59
CA ASN A 354 -5.33 -1.76 -15.02
C ASN A 354 -6.67 -1.76 -15.77
N VAL A 355 -6.98 -0.65 -16.46
CA VAL A 355 -8.27 -0.49 -17.16
C VAL A 355 -8.56 -1.58 -18.19
N ASP A 356 -7.53 -2.16 -18.82
CA ASP A 356 -7.69 -3.27 -19.77
C ASP A 356 -8.15 -4.58 -19.10
N LYS A 357 -8.02 -4.67 -17.77
CA LYS A 357 -8.41 -5.82 -16.95
C LYS A 357 -9.76 -5.60 -16.30
N TYR A 358 -9.97 -4.43 -15.70
CA TYR A 358 -11.18 -4.21 -14.91
C TYR A 358 -12.36 -3.64 -15.71
N TYR A 359 -12.13 -3.04 -16.89
CA TYR A 359 -13.20 -2.46 -17.68
C TYR A 359 -13.85 -3.51 -18.60
N ASN A 360 -14.81 -4.28 -18.07
CA ASN A 360 -15.54 -5.29 -18.84
C ASN A 360 -17.02 -4.89 -18.97
N PRO A 361 -17.40 -4.14 -20.02
CA PRO A 361 -18.77 -3.63 -20.16
C PRO A 361 -19.75 -4.71 -20.64
N TYR A 362 -20.85 -4.86 -19.93
CA TYR A 362 -21.94 -5.77 -20.25
C TYR A 362 -23.28 -5.04 -20.39
N SER A 363 -24.09 -5.50 -21.34
CA SER A 363 -25.52 -5.22 -21.28
C SER A 363 -26.17 -6.02 -20.15
N THR A 364 -27.25 -5.50 -19.55
CA THR A 364 -28.03 -6.22 -18.52
C THR A 364 -28.38 -7.65 -18.94
N ALA A 365 -28.93 -7.83 -20.16
CA ALA A 365 -29.31 -9.14 -20.65
C ALA A 365 -28.11 -10.09 -20.82
N GLY A 366 -26.97 -9.58 -21.32
CA GLY A 366 -25.76 -10.37 -21.50
C GLY A 366 -25.13 -10.81 -20.18
N LEU A 367 -25.13 -9.94 -19.16
CA LEU A 367 -24.66 -10.30 -17.82
C LEU A 367 -25.60 -11.31 -17.15
N ALA A 368 -26.92 -11.15 -17.33
CA ALA A 368 -27.92 -12.07 -16.79
C ALA A 368 -27.77 -13.51 -17.32
N GLU A 369 -27.17 -13.72 -18.50
CA GLU A 369 -26.91 -15.06 -19.04
C GLU A 369 -25.99 -15.92 -18.16
N TYR A 370 -25.12 -15.31 -17.33
CA TYR A 370 -24.27 -16.06 -16.40
C TYR A 370 -25.03 -16.54 -15.15
N PHE A 371 -26.15 -15.90 -14.81
CA PHE A 371 -26.90 -16.16 -13.59
C PHE A 371 -28.08 -17.10 -13.86
N ALA A 372 -27.82 -18.41 -13.79
CA ALA A 372 -28.86 -19.43 -13.96
C ALA A 372 -29.67 -19.71 -12.68
N GLY A 373 -29.19 -19.26 -11.51
CA GLY A 373 -29.76 -19.61 -10.20
C GLY A 373 -30.84 -18.65 -9.67
N PHE A 374 -31.00 -17.46 -10.26
CA PHE A 374 -32.01 -16.46 -9.89
C PHE A 374 -32.21 -15.44 -11.03
N ASP A 375 -33.23 -14.59 -10.93
CA ASP A 375 -33.52 -13.53 -11.91
C ASP A 375 -32.66 -12.27 -11.67
N PHE A 376 -31.53 -12.17 -12.39
CA PHE A 376 -30.59 -11.04 -12.26
C PHE A 376 -31.18 -9.70 -12.74
N GLU A 377 -32.03 -9.69 -13.77
CA GLU A 377 -32.67 -8.46 -14.23
C GLU A 377 -33.64 -7.92 -13.16
N LYS A 378 -34.39 -8.82 -12.53
CA LYS A 378 -35.23 -8.48 -11.37
C LYS A 378 -34.38 -7.98 -10.20
N ALA A 379 -33.23 -8.61 -9.94
CA ALA A 379 -32.30 -8.16 -8.89
C ALA A 379 -31.91 -6.69 -9.09
N LEU A 380 -31.40 -6.33 -10.28
CA LEU A 380 -31.01 -4.94 -10.59
C LEU A 380 -32.15 -3.95 -10.33
N LYS A 381 -33.37 -4.30 -10.71
CA LYS A 381 -34.54 -3.47 -10.44
C LYS A 381 -34.82 -3.29 -8.94
N LEU A 382 -34.65 -4.34 -8.14
CA LEU A 382 -34.82 -4.25 -6.69
C LEU A 382 -33.76 -3.35 -6.04
N PHE A 383 -32.54 -3.35 -6.57
CA PHE A 383 -31.47 -2.46 -6.12
C PHE A 383 -31.60 -1.01 -6.64
N GLY A 384 -32.50 -0.76 -7.62
CA GLY A 384 -32.73 0.57 -8.22
C GLY A 384 -31.85 0.87 -9.43
N PHE A 385 -31.40 -0.18 -10.13
CA PHE A 385 -30.47 -0.12 -11.25
C PHE A 385 -31.08 -0.57 -12.59
N GLU A 386 -32.41 -0.61 -12.72
CA GLU A 386 -33.10 -1.05 -13.95
C GLU A 386 -32.82 -0.15 -15.18
N HIS A 387 -32.24 1.03 -14.95
CA HIS A 387 -31.93 2.03 -15.97
C HIS A 387 -30.44 2.37 -16.02
N SER A 388 -29.57 1.57 -15.38
CA SER A 388 -28.11 1.77 -15.40
C SER A 388 -27.51 1.72 -16.81
N GLY A 389 -28.16 1.02 -17.74
CA GLY A 389 -27.69 0.86 -19.11
C GLY A 389 -26.60 -0.20 -19.20
N THR A 390 -25.34 0.23 -19.28
CA THR A 390 -24.17 -0.66 -19.29
C THR A 390 -23.72 -0.90 -17.85
N ILE A 391 -23.41 -2.16 -17.53
CA ILE A 391 -22.82 -2.55 -16.25
C ILE A 391 -21.36 -2.91 -16.51
N ILE A 392 -20.44 -2.31 -15.77
CA ILE A 392 -19.02 -2.61 -15.89
C ILE A 392 -18.69 -3.70 -14.87
N VAL A 393 -18.33 -4.88 -15.35
CA VAL A 393 -17.90 -5.99 -14.51
C VAL A 393 -16.42 -5.79 -14.17
N PHE A 394 -16.11 -5.55 -12.90
CA PHE A 394 -14.77 -5.17 -12.47
C PHE A 394 -13.78 -6.34 -12.51
N ASP A 395 -14.19 -7.51 -12.02
CA ASP A 395 -13.39 -8.73 -12.10
C ASP A 395 -14.23 -9.80 -12.79
N GLU A 396 -13.98 -10.01 -14.08
CA GLU A 396 -14.82 -10.84 -14.93
C GLU A 396 -14.86 -12.30 -14.47
N GLU A 397 -13.71 -12.85 -14.05
CA GLU A 397 -13.60 -14.24 -13.64
C GLU A 397 -14.18 -14.44 -12.23
N ALA A 398 -13.97 -13.51 -11.30
CA ALA A 398 -14.60 -13.55 -9.99
C ALA A 398 -16.13 -13.40 -10.09
N VAL A 399 -16.65 -12.57 -11.00
CA VAL A 399 -18.10 -12.43 -11.23
C VAL A 399 -18.71 -13.68 -11.86
N LYS A 400 -18.06 -14.28 -12.86
CA LYS A 400 -18.51 -15.56 -13.43
C LYS A 400 -18.53 -16.66 -12.36
N ARG A 401 -17.48 -16.74 -11.53
CA ARG A 401 -17.40 -17.68 -10.40
C ARG A 401 -18.48 -17.40 -9.35
N SER A 402 -18.77 -16.14 -9.07
CA SER A 402 -19.89 -15.75 -8.21
C SER A 402 -21.22 -16.26 -8.75
N ALA A 403 -21.47 -16.07 -10.05
CA ALA A 403 -22.69 -16.55 -10.72
C ALA A 403 -22.84 -18.08 -10.66
N GLU A 404 -21.75 -18.83 -10.83
CA GLU A 404 -21.71 -20.29 -10.64
C GLU A 404 -22.06 -20.73 -9.21
N LEU A 405 -21.72 -19.90 -8.22
CA LEU A 405 -21.95 -20.18 -6.80
C LEU A 405 -23.34 -19.73 -6.32
N MET A 406 -23.99 -18.78 -6.99
CA MET A 406 -25.34 -18.31 -6.66
C MET A 406 -26.44 -19.29 -7.09
N THR A 407 -26.46 -20.48 -6.48
CA THR A 407 -27.38 -21.57 -6.80
C THR A 407 -28.13 -22.06 -5.57
N GLN A 408 -29.23 -22.79 -5.80
CA GLN A 408 -30.04 -23.37 -4.72
C GLN A 408 -29.25 -24.34 -3.84
N ASP A 409 -28.28 -25.06 -4.42
CA ASP A 409 -27.44 -26.02 -3.68
C ASP A 409 -26.52 -25.31 -2.67
N ASN A 410 -26.16 -24.05 -2.95
CA ASN A 410 -25.33 -23.22 -2.08
C ASN A 410 -26.14 -22.26 -1.19
N LEU A 411 -27.48 -22.32 -1.21
CA LEU A 411 -28.35 -21.34 -0.54
C LEU A 411 -27.98 -21.15 0.93
N GLU A 412 -27.73 -22.24 1.66
CA GLU A 412 -27.41 -22.15 3.10
C GLU A 412 -26.05 -21.46 3.35
N THR A 413 -25.04 -21.70 2.50
CA THR A 413 -23.76 -20.99 2.58
C THR A 413 -23.88 -19.52 2.17
N LEU A 414 -24.74 -19.20 1.20
CA LEU A 414 -25.05 -17.81 0.83
C LEU A 414 -25.76 -17.06 1.96
N LYS A 415 -26.64 -17.73 2.71
CA LYS A 415 -27.22 -17.17 3.94
C LYS A 415 -26.15 -16.89 4.98
N MET A 416 -25.20 -17.81 5.19
CA MET A 416 -24.08 -17.60 6.12
C MET A 416 -23.25 -16.39 5.72
N MET A 417 -22.91 -16.25 4.43
CA MET A 417 -22.23 -15.07 3.88
C MET A 417 -23.01 -13.78 4.19
N SER A 418 -24.33 -13.78 3.92
CA SER A 418 -25.18 -12.62 4.19
C SER A 418 -25.22 -12.25 5.69
N LYS A 419 -25.29 -13.25 6.59
CA LYS A 419 -25.24 -13.04 8.04
C LYS A 419 -23.92 -12.44 8.49
N VAL A 420 -22.79 -13.00 8.03
CA VAL A 420 -21.45 -12.49 8.36
C VAL A 420 -21.28 -11.08 7.82
N ARG A 421 -21.70 -10.80 6.58
CA ARG A 421 -21.60 -9.43 6.04
C ARG A 421 -22.48 -8.43 6.77
N LEU A 422 -23.69 -8.82 7.15
CA LEU A 422 -24.55 -7.97 7.97
C LEU A 422 -23.93 -7.71 9.34
N PHE A 423 -23.35 -8.72 9.98
CA PHE A 423 -22.62 -8.56 11.23
C PHE A 423 -21.46 -7.56 11.07
N ASN A 424 -20.62 -7.73 10.07
CA ASN A 424 -19.44 -6.88 9.84
C ASN A 424 -19.81 -5.42 9.60
N ALA A 425 -20.98 -5.16 9.01
CA ALA A 425 -21.45 -3.79 8.74
C ALA A 425 -21.94 -3.06 10.01
N PHE A 426 -22.23 -3.77 11.10
CA PHE A 426 -22.84 -3.21 12.30
C PHE A 426 -22.16 -3.60 13.62
N SER A 427 -21.19 -4.52 13.63
CA SER A 427 -20.61 -5.07 14.86
C SER A 427 -19.99 -4.02 15.77
N ASP A 428 -19.45 -2.95 15.18
CA ASP A 428 -18.83 -1.82 15.86
C ASP A 428 -19.81 -0.93 16.65
N VAL A 429 -21.12 -1.05 16.40
CA VAL A 429 -22.19 -0.34 17.11
C VAL A 429 -23.06 -1.25 18.01
N LEU A 430 -22.67 -2.51 18.19
CA LEU A 430 -23.34 -3.46 19.09
C LEU A 430 -22.71 -3.49 20.50
N GLY A 431 -23.08 -4.46 21.34
CA GLY A 431 -22.43 -4.71 22.64
C GLY A 431 -20.99 -5.22 22.51
N GLU A 432 -20.22 -5.09 23.59
CA GLU A 432 -18.77 -5.34 23.70
C GLU A 432 -18.34 -6.73 23.18
N GLU A 433 -19.13 -7.77 23.45
CA GLU A 433 -18.85 -9.15 22.97
C GLU A 433 -18.73 -9.23 21.43
N HIS A 434 -19.50 -8.42 20.71
CA HIS A 434 -19.55 -8.43 19.24
C HIS A 434 -18.42 -7.60 18.64
N VAL A 435 -18.06 -6.49 19.29
CA VAL A 435 -16.89 -5.68 18.91
C VAL A 435 -15.63 -6.53 19.03
N LYS A 436 -15.50 -7.26 20.15
CA LYS A 436 -14.35 -8.13 20.43
C LYS A 436 -14.15 -9.24 19.40
N ALA A 437 -15.20 -9.77 18.78
CA ALA A 437 -15.05 -10.82 17.77
C ALA A 437 -14.16 -10.37 16.59
N MET A 438 -14.32 -9.14 16.10
CA MET A 438 -13.48 -8.59 15.02
C MET A 438 -12.08 -8.21 15.54
N GLU A 439 -11.99 -7.68 16.76
CA GLU A 439 -10.71 -7.29 17.36
C GLU A 439 -9.80 -8.50 17.59
N GLU A 440 -10.33 -9.57 18.17
CA GLU A 440 -9.60 -10.83 18.39
C GLU A 440 -9.17 -11.47 17.06
N PHE A 441 -9.98 -11.36 16.01
CA PHE A 441 -9.59 -11.79 14.67
C PHE A 441 -8.39 -10.97 14.18
N ASN A 442 -8.47 -9.64 14.22
CA ASN A 442 -7.42 -8.75 13.75
C ASN A 442 -6.11 -8.93 14.54
N GLN A 443 -6.19 -9.07 15.86
CA GLN A 443 -5.05 -9.35 16.74
C GLN A 443 -4.35 -10.66 16.35
N ARG A 444 -5.12 -11.73 16.11
CA ARG A 444 -4.55 -13.02 15.70
C ARG A 444 -4.05 -13.05 14.26
N ALA A 445 -4.75 -12.40 13.34
CA ALA A 445 -4.45 -12.43 11.91
C ALA A 445 -3.25 -11.56 11.53
N TYR A 446 -3.03 -10.45 12.25
CA TYR A 446 -2.04 -9.44 11.88
C TYR A 446 -1.07 -9.07 13.01
N GLY A 447 -1.14 -9.75 14.15
CA GLY A 447 -0.25 -9.52 15.29
C GLY A 447 -0.49 -8.19 16.02
N ILE A 448 -1.69 -7.60 15.91
CA ILE A 448 -2.01 -6.34 16.60
C ILE A 448 -1.97 -6.56 18.11
N GLU A 449 -1.30 -5.67 18.83
CA GLU A 449 -1.25 -5.68 20.29
C GLU A 449 -2.13 -4.57 20.88
N GLY A 450 -2.80 -4.87 21.99
CA GLY A 450 -3.67 -3.93 22.68
C GLY A 450 -4.97 -3.62 21.94
N GLU A 451 -5.68 -2.60 22.42
CA GLU A 451 -6.99 -2.19 21.91
C GLU A 451 -7.10 -0.67 21.92
N LYS A 452 -7.79 -0.12 20.92
CA LYS A 452 -8.19 1.30 20.91
C LYS A 452 -9.19 1.57 22.03
N THR A 453 -9.11 2.78 22.61
CA THR A 453 -10.09 3.22 23.60
C THR A 453 -11.48 3.37 22.97
N LEU A 454 -12.52 3.44 23.80
CA LEU A 454 -13.89 3.61 23.31
C LEU A 454 -14.05 4.96 22.59
N GLU A 455 -13.36 5.98 23.08
CA GLU A 455 -13.31 7.33 22.52
C GLU A 455 -12.64 7.34 21.13
N GLN A 456 -11.50 6.67 20.98
CA GLN A 456 -10.83 6.51 19.68
C GLN A 456 -11.72 5.79 18.66
N LYS A 457 -12.41 4.73 19.08
CA LYS A 457 -13.38 4.02 18.24
C LYS A 457 -14.57 4.90 17.85
N ALA A 458 -15.01 5.79 18.75
CA ALA A 458 -16.07 6.75 18.45
C ALA A 458 -15.63 7.76 17.39
N VAL A 459 -14.40 8.29 17.50
CA VAL A 459 -13.80 9.19 16.50
C VAL A 459 -13.74 8.52 15.13
N GLU A 460 -13.24 7.29 15.05
CA GLU A 460 -13.18 6.55 13.79
C GLU A 460 -14.57 6.32 13.19
N LYS A 461 -15.54 5.97 14.04
CA LYS A 461 -16.91 5.76 13.59
C LYS A 461 -17.53 7.04 13.05
N GLU A 462 -17.39 8.15 13.77
CA GLU A 462 -17.95 9.42 13.33
C GLU A 462 -17.28 9.97 12.07
N LYS A 463 -15.96 9.79 11.92
CA LYS A 463 -15.27 10.11 10.65
C LYS A 463 -15.87 9.36 9.46
N SER A 464 -16.34 8.13 9.65
CA SER A 464 -16.99 7.34 8.58
C SER A 464 -18.43 7.80 8.28
N LEU A 465 -19.16 8.29 9.29
CA LEU A 465 -20.57 8.63 9.17
C LEU A 465 -20.81 10.12 8.83
N PHE A 466 -19.98 11.00 9.37
CA PHE A 466 -20.12 12.46 9.24
C PHE A 466 -18.88 13.13 8.62
N PRO A 467 -18.32 12.60 7.52
CA PRO A 467 -17.04 13.07 6.97
C PRO A 467 -17.07 14.57 6.62
N ASP A 468 -18.16 15.06 6.04
CA ASP A 468 -18.28 16.47 5.62
C ASP A 468 -18.36 17.41 6.82
N TYR A 469 -19.19 17.08 7.82
CA TYR A 469 -19.33 17.91 9.02
C TYR A 469 -18.02 17.99 9.80
N ILE A 470 -17.32 16.86 9.97
CA ILE A 470 -16.01 16.86 10.64
C ILE A 470 -14.96 17.56 9.78
N GLY A 471 -15.01 17.39 8.45
CA GLY A 471 -14.10 18.05 7.51
C GLY A 471 -14.19 19.58 7.56
N ILE A 472 -15.41 20.13 7.61
CA ILE A 472 -15.65 21.58 7.78
C ILE A 472 -14.99 22.07 9.07
N LEU A 473 -15.32 21.42 10.19
CA LEU A 473 -14.81 21.82 11.50
C LEU A 473 -13.28 21.69 11.58
N TYR A 474 -12.70 20.65 10.97
CA TYR A 474 -11.26 20.46 10.93
C TYR A 474 -10.58 21.57 10.11
N ALA A 475 -11.08 21.86 8.90
CA ALA A 475 -10.53 22.90 8.03
C ALA A 475 -10.54 24.27 8.70
N GLU A 476 -11.68 24.65 9.30
CA GLU A 476 -11.85 25.95 9.96
C GLU A 476 -10.91 26.15 11.17
N ASN A 477 -10.60 25.07 11.89
CA ASN A 477 -9.81 25.17 13.13
C ASN A 477 -8.31 24.90 12.94
N TYR A 478 -7.90 24.08 11.95
CA TYR A 478 -6.55 23.51 11.91
C TYR A 478 -5.78 23.70 10.59
N PHE A 479 -6.35 24.35 9.56
CA PHE A 479 -5.63 24.59 8.31
C PHE A 479 -5.68 26.07 7.88
N SER A 480 -4.53 26.66 7.56
CA SER A 480 -4.41 28.09 7.26
C SER A 480 -4.46 28.39 5.76
N GLU A 481 -4.98 29.58 5.42
CA GLU A 481 -4.98 30.07 4.04
C GLU A 481 -3.55 30.26 3.49
N GLU A 482 -2.58 30.61 4.35
CA GLU A 482 -1.18 30.77 3.94
C GLU A 482 -0.54 29.43 3.54
N ALA A 483 -0.81 28.35 4.28
CA ALA A 483 -0.33 27.02 3.94
C ALA A 483 -0.94 26.54 2.61
N LYS A 484 -2.25 26.79 2.41
CA LYS A 484 -2.92 26.50 1.13
C LYS A 484 -2.24 27.22 -0.04
N ALA A 485 -2.01 28.53 0.09
CA ALA A 485 -1.41 29.32 -0.98
C ALA A 485 0.04 28.93 -1.30
N ASP A 486 0.84 28.56 -0.29
CA ASP A 486 2.22 28.10 -0.48
C ASP A 486 2.27 26.74 -1.19
N VAL A 487 1.41 25.80 -0.81
CA VAL A 487 1.30 24.48 -1.47
C VAL A 487 0.78 24.62 -2.90
N GLU A 488 -0.23 25.46 -3.13
CA GLU A 488 -0.71 25.78 -4.48
C GLU A 488 0.41 26.33 -5.38
N ALA A 489 1.26 27.23 -4.85
CA ALA A 489 2.41 27.73 -5.58
C ALA A 489 3.42 26.62 -5.89
N MET A 490 3.68 25.73 -4.93
CA MET A 490 4.57 24.59 -5.11
C MET A 490 4.07 23.62 -6.21
N VAL A 491 2.77 23.33 -6.25
CA VAL A 491 2.16 22.52 -7.32
C VAL A 491 2.40 23.15 -8.68
N GLN A 492 2.21 24.46 -8.82
CA GLN A 492 2.44 25.15 -10.09
C GLN A 492 3.92 25.10 -10.52
N GLU A 493 4.86 25.18 -9.58
CA GLU A 493 6.28 24.99 -9.87
C GLU A 493 6.57 23.58 -10.39
N PHE A 494 5.99 22.54 -9.77
CA PHE A 494 6.19 21.17 -10.23
C PHE A 494 5.54 20.87 -11.57
N ILE A 495 4.34 21.39 -11.85
CA ILE A 495 3.74 21.31 -13.19
C ILE A 495 4.68 21.94 -14.23
N GLY A 496 5.22 23.12 -13.94
CA GLY A 496 6.20 23.79 -14.81
C GLY A 496 7.48 22.95 -15.02
N GLN A 497 8.02 22.37 -13.95
CA GLN A 497 9.22 21.53 -14.02
C GLN A 497 8.96 20.22 -14.78
N TYR A 498 7.79 19.62 -14.61
CA TYR A 498 7.41 18.40 -15.34
C TYR A 498 7.26 18.67 -16.84
N GLN A 499 6.73 19.84 -17.22
CA GLN A 499 6.68 20.26 -18.63
C GLN A 499 8.08 20.33 -19.25
N VAL A 500 9.08 20.81 -18.50
CA VAL A 500 10.50 20.79 -18.93
C VAL A 500 10.99 19.35 -19.11
N MET A 501 10.75 18.49 -18.11
CA MET A 501 11.14 17.07 -18.16
C MET A 501 10.57 16.35 -19.39
N LEU A 502 9.26 16.49 -19.65
CA LEU A 502 8.60 15.90 -20.82
C LEU A 502 9.16 16.46 -22.14
N SER A 503 9.44 17.76 -22.20
CA SER A 503 9.97 18.41 -23.41
C SER A 503 11.39 17.93 -23.76
N GLU A 504 12.25 17.80 -22.74
CA GLU A 504 13.64 17.37 -22.89
C GLU A 504 13.82 15.85 -22.99
N ASN A 505 12.75 15.08 -22.74
CA ASN A 505 12.75 13.63 -22.84
C ASN A 505 13.26 13.16 -24.21
N THR A 506 14.21 12.23 -24.22
CA THR A 506 14.94 11.85 -25.44
C THR A 506 14.42 10.59 -26.12
N TRP A 507 13.52 9.84 -25.46
CA TRP A 507 13.02 8.58 -25.96
C TRP A 507 11.63 8.71 -26.60
N MET A 508 10.82 9.68 -26.15
CA MET A 508 9.52 10.00 -26.76
C MET A 508 9.63 10.77 -28.07
N SER A 509 8.74 10.49 -29.02
CA SER A 509 8.53 11.33 -30.20
C SER A 509 7.85 12.67 -29.83
N GLU A 510 8.00 13.67 -30.69
CA GLU A 510 7.34 14.98 -30.50
C GLU A 510 5.81 14.88 -30.41
N GLU A 511 5.20 13.93 -31.14
CA GLU A 511 3.74 13.69 -31.09
C GLU A 511 3.28 13.22 -29.71
N THR A 512 3.98 12.24 -29.12
CA THR A 512 3.67 11.74 -27.77
C THR A 512 3.96 12.80 -26.71
N LYS A 513 5.03 13.60 -26.87
CA LYS A 513 5.34 14.72 -25.96
C LYS A 513 4.23 15.77 -25.95
N GLU A 514 3.73 16.16 -27.12
CA GLU A 514 2.62 17.11 -27.23
C GLU A 514 1.39 16.60 -26.47
N LYS A 515 1.06 15.30 -26.57
CA LYS A 515 -0.05 14.68 -25.83
C LYS A 515 0.19 14.62 -24.33
N ALA A 516 1.40 14.26 -23.90
CA ALA A 516 1.75 14.24 -22.48
C ALA A 516 1.66 15.64 -21.86
N ILE A 517 2.12 16.68 -22.57
CA ILE A 517 2.03 18.07 -22.13
C ILE A 517 0.56 18.55 -22.11
N GLU A 518 -0.24 18.23 -23.13
CA GLU A 518 -1.69 18.54 -23.14
C GLU A 518 -2.40 17.92 -21.92
N LYS A 519 -2.01 16.71 -21.52
CA LYS A 519 -2.54 16.05 -20.32
C LYS A 519 -2.08 16.72 -19.03
N LEU A 520 -0.79 17.04 -18.92
CA LEU A 520 -0.21 17.74 -17.78
C LEU A 520 -0.91 19.10 -17.53
N GLU A 521 -1.09 19.89 -18.60
CA GLU A 521 -1.73 21.21 -18.53
C GLU A 521 -3.22 21.14 -18.16
N ALA A 522 -3.85 19.97 -18.33
CA ALA A 522 -5.25 19.74 -18.00
C ALA A 522 -5.47 19.16 -16.59
N ILE A 523 -4.41 18.94 -15.80
CA ILE A 523 -4.55 18.41 -14.44
C ILE A 523 -5.37 19.38 -13.59
N THR A 524 -6.41 18.86 -12.94
CA THR A 524 -7.18 19.59 -11.93
C THR A 524 -6.49 19.45 -10.57
N VAL A 525 -6.36 20.55 -9.84
CA VAL A 525 -5.64 20.59 -8.57
C VAL A 525 -6.60 20.90 -7.43
N LYS A 526 -6.65 20.05 -6.41
CA LYS A 526 -7.50 20.19 -5.21
C LYS A 526 -6.64 20.21 -3.94
N ILE A 527 -6.55 21.37 -3.27
CA ILE A 527 -5.67 21.58 -2.09
C ILE A 527 -6.48 21.93 -0.85
N GLY A 528 -6.20 21.23 0.25
CA GLY A 528 -6.75 21.48 1.58
C GLY A 528 -8.16 20.94 1.75
N TYR A 529 -9.14 21.64 1.18
CA TYR A 529 -10.57 21.41 1.37
C TYR A 529 -11.40 21.92 0.18
N PRO A 530 -12.63 21.42 -0.02
CA PRO A 530 -13.53 21.90 -1.07
C PRO A 530 -14.02 23.32 -0.82
N ASP A 531 -14.21 24.08 -1.90
CA ASP A 531 -14.79 25.43 -1.84
C ASP A 531 -16.30 25.41 -1.53
N GLN A 532 -16.98 24.29 -1.82
CA GLN A 532 -18.39 24.06 -1.58
C GLN A 532 -18.61 22.68 -0.95
N TRP A 533 -19.48 22.60 0.03
CA TRP A 533 -19.82 21.36 0.73
C TRP A 533 -21.22 20.91 0.31
N ASP A 534 -21.34 19.68 -0.16
CA ASP A 534 -22.63 19.02 -0.41
C ASP A 534 -22.70 17.77 0.45
N THR A 535 -23.80 17.59 1.16
CA THR A 535 -23.93 16.47 2.09
C THR A 535 -25.34 15.90 2.13
N ALA A 536 -25.43 14.57 2.10
CA ALA A 536 -26.69 13.84 2.26
C ALA A 536 -27.19 13.80 3.72
N LEU A 537 -26.44 14.39 4.64
CA LEU A 537 -26.63 14.24 6.09
C LEU A 537 -27.65 15.24 6.66
N ASP A 538 -27.97 16.32 5.95
CA ASP A 538 -28.80 17.43 6.46
C ASP A 538 -30.19 16.96 6.93
N ASP A 539 -30.81 16.03 6.19
CA ASP A 539 -32.13 15.48 6.51
C ASP A 539 -32.09 14.25 7.44
N VAL A 540 -30.90 13.79 7.82
CA VAL A 540 -30.75 12.63 8.72
C VAL A 540 -31.03 13.05 10.17
N ILE A 541 -31.88 12.28 10.84
CA ILE A 541 -32.22 12.47 12.26
C ILE A 541 -31.36 11.55 13.10
N ILE A 542 -30.60 12.11 14.03
CA ILE A 542 -29.81 11.39 15.04
C ILE A 542 -30.53 11.49 16.39
N VAL A 543 -30.65 10.35 17.08
CA VAL A 543 -31.31 10.22 18.38
C VAL A 543 -30.31 9.73 19.42
N GLU A 544 -30.11 10.50 20.49
CA GLU A 544 -29.06 10.33 21.50
C GLU A 544 -28.94 8.91 22.12
N ASP A 545 -30.00 8.11 22.16
CA ASP A 545 -30.02 6.78 22.78
C ASP A 545 -30.13 5.61 21.78
N LYS A 546 -29.87 5.83 20.48
CA LYS A 546 -30.10 4.84 19.41
C LYS A 546 -28.94 4.65 18.43
N VAL A 547 -27.79 4.16 18.90
CA VAL A 547 -26.58 4.03 18.06
C VAL A 547 -26.78 3.18 16.80
N PHE A 548 -27.50 2.06 16.89
CA PHE A 548 -27.74 1.17 15.74
C PHE A 548 -28.60 1.85 14.68
N GLU A 549 -29.73 2.44 15.08
CA GLU A 549 -30.63 3.14 14.16
C GLU A 549 -30.00 4.40 13.58
N ASN A 550 -29.18 5.12 14.36
CA ASN A 550 -28.44 6.27 13.87
C ASN A 550 -27.44 5.86 12.77
N ASN A 551 -26.66 4.80 13.03
CA ASN A 551 -25.74 4.25 12.03
C ASN A 551 -26.48 3.83 10.75
N ALA A 552 -27.56 3.05 10.88
CA ALA A 552 -28.36 2.62 9.74
C ALA A 552 -28.99 3.78 8.97
N ALA A 553 -29.44 4.84 9.66
CA ALA A 553 -30.02 6.03 9.03
C ALA A 553 -29.00 6.79 8.18
N VAL A 554 -27.77 6.95 8.68
CA VAL A 554 -26.68 7.60 7.95
C VAL A 554 -26.27 6.77 6.74
N LEU A 555 -25.98 5.48 6.92
CA LEU A 555 -25.60 4.58 5.82
C LEU A 555 -26.67 4.53 4.72
N LYS A 556 -27.95 4.50 5.12
CA LYS A 556 -29.07 4.56 4.17
C LYS A 556 -29.07 5.86 3.36
N ALA A 557 -28.86 7.01 4.01
CA ALA A 557 -28.84 8.30 3.33
C ALA A 557 -27.69 8.38 2.32
N GLN A 558 -26.48 7.97 2.73
CA GLN A 558 -25.30 7.92 1.86
C GLN A 558 -25.52 6.98 0.66
N LYS A 559 -26.02 5.76 0.88
CA LYS A 559 -26.32 4.82 -0.21
C LYS A 559 -27.40 5.34 -1.15
N SER A 560 -28.43 5.99 -0.62
CA SER A 560 -29.49 6.60 -1.43
C SER A 560 -28.95 7.72 -2.31
N ASN A 561 -28.08 8.58 -1.76
CA ASN A 561 -27.43 9.65 -2.51
C ASN A 561 -26.54 9.09 -3.63
N SER A 562 -25.66 8.13 -3.30
CA SER A 562 -24.79 7.48 -4.29
C SER A 562 -25.59 6.86 -5.44
N LYS A 563 -26.71 6.17 -5.16
CA LYS A 563 -27.60 5.62 -6.21
C LYS A 563 -28.16 6.69 -7.15
N MET A 564 -28.42 7.90 -6.65
CA MET A 564 -28.91 9.01 -7.48
C MET A 564 -27.82 9.56 -8.40
N GLU A 565 -26.55 9.55 -7.98
CA GLU A 565 -25.41 10.03 -8.76
C GLU A 565 -25.25 9.25 -10.07
N LEU A 566 -25.56 7.95 -10.09
CA LEU A 566 -25.56 7.13 -11.32
C LEU A 566 -26.35 7.77 -12.46
N TYR A 567 -27.42 8.50 -12.14
CA TYR A 567 -28.32 9.11 -13.11
C TYR A 567 -28.06 10.61 -13.35
N GLN A 568 -26.98 11.15 -12.78
CA GLN A 568 -26.52 12.51 -12.98
C GLN A 568 -25.21 12.55 -13.78
N PRO A 569 -24.88 13.67 -14.43
CA PRO A 569 -23.52 13.92 -14.90
C PRO A 569 -22.52 13.86 -13.75
N VAL A 570 -21.27 13.54 -14.06
CA VAL A 570 -20.17 13.61 -13.08
C VAL A 570 -20.02 15.04 -12.58
N ASP A 571 -19.95 15.20 -11.26
CA ASP A 571 -19.55 16.44 -10.62
C ASP A 571 -18.02 16.44 -10.45
N ARG A 572 -17.33 17.31 -11.19
CA ARG A 572 -15.87 17.45 -11.13
C ARG A 572 -15.39 18.29 -9.95
N GLU A 573 -16.26 19.07 -9.32
CA GLU A 573 -15.91 19.87 -8.13
C GLU A 573 -15.95 19.03 -6.85
N LYS A 574 -16.70 17.91 -6.87
CA LYS A 574 -16.84 17.00 -5.73
C LYS A 574 -15.48 16.41 -5.31
N TRP A 575 -15.24 16.37 -4.00
CA TRP A 575 -14.09 15.68 -3.42
C TRP A 575 -14.44 14.22 -3.15
N THR A 576 -13.50 13.32 -3.43
CA THR A 576 -13.67 11.88 -3.21
C THR A 576 -12.98 11.39 -1.94
N VAL A 577 -12.34 12.29 -1.19
CA VAL A 577 -11.49 12.02 -0.02
C VAL A 577 -11.80 12.99 1.10
N THR A 578 -11.48 12.60 2.33
CA THR A 578 -11.79 13.43 3.51
C THR A 578 -10.69 14.47 3.77
N VAL A 579 -11.07 15.63 4.32
CA VAL A 579 -10.14 16.77 4.48
C VAL A 579 -9.04 16.54 5.52
N TYR A 580 -9.32 15.75 6.56
CA TYR A 580 -8.39 15.46 7.65
C TYR A 580 -7.53 14.20 7.41
N GLU A 581 -7.63 13.62 6.22
CA GLU A 581 -6.90 12.42 5.84
C GLU A 581 -5.42 12.73 5.63
N VAL A 582 -4.56 11.83 6.11
CA VAL A 582 -3.11 11.91 5.86
C VAL A 582 -2.80 11.03 4.66
N ASN A 583 -3.06 11.54 3.47
CA ASN A 583 -2.71 10.89 2.20
C ASN A 583 -2.70 11.92 1.05
N ALA A 584 -2.30 11.50 -0.15
CA ALA A 584 -2.45 12.25 -1.40
C ALA A 584 -2.91 11.30 -2.51
N TYR A 585 -3.50 11.86 -3.58
CA TYR A 585 -4.18 11.04 -4.58
C TYR A 585 -4.09 11.63 -5.99
N TYR A 586 -3.85 10.77 -6.97
CA TYR A 586 -4.18 10.99 -8.38
C TYR A 586 -5.39 10.15 -8.78
N ASN A 587 -6.41 10.79 -9.35
CA ASN A 587 -7.56 10.10 -9.94
C ASN A 587 -7.50 10.20 -11.48
N PRO A 588 -7.23 9.08 -12.19
CA PRO A 588 -7.10 9.09 -13.65
C PRO A 588 -8.39 9.46 -14.37
N MET A 589 -9.56 9.13 -13.81
CA MET A 589 -10.86 9.37 -14.46
C MET A 589 -11.27 10.85 -14.43
N ALA A 590 -10.70 11.65 -13.51
CA ALA A 590 -10.89 13.09 -13.48
C ALA A 590 -9.65 13.88 -13.91
N ASN A 591 -8.52 13.19 -14.14
CA ASN A 591 -7.20 13.79 -14.32
C ASN A 591 -6.92 14.85 -13.24
N GLU A 592 -7.06 14.46 -11.98
CA GLU A 592 -6.95 15.36 -10.83
C GLU A 592 -5.96 14.85 -9.79
N ILE A 593 -5.31 15.79 -9.11
CA ILE A 593 -4.48 15.54 -7.93
C ILE A 593 -5.12 16.20 -6.70
N ILE A 594 -5.20 15.47 -5.60
CA ILE A 594 -5.88 15.89 -4.37
C ILE A 594 -4.93 15.79 -3.18
N PHE A 595 -4.78 16.89 -2.45
CA PHE A 595 -3.98 16.99 -1.23
C PHE A 595 -4.84 17.51 -0.08
N PRO A 596 -5.46 16.63 0.72
CA PRO A 596 -6.21 17.02 1.91
C PRO A 596 -5.37 17.85 2.88
N ALA A 597 -6.02 18.73 3.64
CA ALA A 597 -5.38 19.53 4.69
C ALA A 597 -4.64 18.65 5.73
N GLY A 598 -5.16 17.44 5.97
CA GLY A 598 -4.61 16.47 6.92
C GLY A 598 -3.15 16.09 6.65
N ILE A 599 -2.70 16.01 5.39
CA ILE A 599 -1.30 15.68 5.06
C ILE A 599 -0.37 16.90 5.09
N LEU A 600 -0.91 18.13 5.02
CA LEU A 600 -0.13 19.37 4.87
C LEU A 600 0.39 19.89 6.22
N GLN A 601 1.06 19.01 6.98
CA GLN A 601 1.62 19.32 8.30
C GLN A 601 2.76 18.36 8.70
N GLY A 602 3.39 18.62 9.85
CA GLY A 602 4.36 17.72 10.48
C GLY A 602 5.58 17.45 9.61
N GLU A 603 5.99 16.19 9.52
CA GLU A 603 7.14 15.76 8.70
C GLU A 603 6.90 15.97 7.20
N PHE A 604 5.65 15.97 6.72
CA PHE A 604 5.35 16.25 5.31
C PHE A 604 5.54 17.72 4.97
N TYR A 605 5.10 18.63 5.83
CA TYR A 605 5.11 20.07 5.55
C TYR A 605 5.18 20.94 6.80
N ASP A 606 6.05 21.96 6.76
CA ASP A 606 6.04 23.09 7.69
C ASP A 606 6.40 24.37 6.93
N PHE A 607 5.55 25.39 7.02
CA PHE A 607 5.76 26.69 6.40
C PHE A 607 7.08 27.37 6.84
N ASN A 608 7.59 27.05 8.04
CA ASN A 608 8.73 27.72 8.64
C ASN A 608 10.07 26.95 8.52
N ARG A 609 10.07 25.73 7.97
CA ARG A 609 11.31 24.93 7.83
C ARG A 609 12.06 25.24 6.54
N PHE A 610 13.22 24.61 6.34
CA PHE A 610 14.01 24.85 5.14
C PHE A 610 13.24 24.37 3.90
N ARG A 611 13.35 25.12 2.80
CA ARG A 611 12.60 24.81 1.57
C ARG A 611 12.95 23.41 1.05
N GLU A 612 14.22 23.04 1.11
CA GLU A 612 14.73 21.73 0.70
C GLU A 612 14.09 20.59 1.48
N GLU A 613 13.74 20.81 2.75
CA GLU A 613 13.05 19.80 3.58
C GLU A 613 11.59 19.64 3.11
N ASN A 614 10.90 20.74 2.80
CA ASN A 614 9.57 20.70 2.17
C ASN A 614 9.60 20.03 0.80
N LEU A 615 10.59 20.34 -0.03
CA LEU A 615 10.73 19.73 -1.36
C LEU A 615 11.04 18.22 -1.26
N GLY A 616 11.84 17.81 -0.27
CA GLY A 616 12.16 16.40 -0.04
C GLY A 616 11.00 15.59 0.55
N ALA A 617 10.01 16.24 1.15
CA ALA A 617 8.83 15.58 1.72
C ALA A 617 7.58 15.85 0.87
N ILE A 618 6.72 16.82 1.25
CA ILE A 618 5.49 17.11 0.49
C ILE A 618 5.76 17.44 -0.98
N GLY A 619 6.91 18.02 -1.32
CA GLY A 619 7.26 18.30 -2.71
C GLY A 619 7.44 17.03 -3.55
N ALA A 620 8.12 16.02 -3.01
CA ALA A 620 8.26 14.71 -3.62
C ALA A 620 6.89 14.01 -3.74
N VAL A 621 6.01 14.14 -2.73
CA VAL A 621 4.63 13.62 -2.78
C VAL A 621 3.81 14.32 -3.86
N ILE A 622 3.87 15.66 -3.98
CA ILE A 622 3.13 16.38 -5.03
C ILE A 622 3.58 15.93 -6.42
N ALA A 623 4.88 15.84 -6.64
CA ALA A 623 5.42 15.40 -7.92
C ALA A 623 5.19 13.90 -8.19
N HIS A 624 5.05 13.08 -7.15
CA HIS A 624 4.62 11.69 -7.24
C HIS A 624 3.20 11.60 -7.79
N GLU A 625 2.24 12.38 -7.25
CA GLU A 625 0.86 12.41 -7.78
C GLU A 625 0.78 12.94 -9.22
N ILE A 626 1.63 13.91 -9.59
CA ILE A 626 1.73 14.35 -11.00
C ILE A 626 2.24 13.19 -11.87
N THR A 627 3.20 12.41 -11.38
CA THR A 627 3.77 11.28 -12.12
C THR A 627 2.77 10.15 -12.32
N HIS A 628 1.83 9.93 -11.40
CA HIS A 628 0.75 8.97 -11.61
C HIS A 628 -0.07 9.25 -12.86
N SER A 629 -0.13 10.50 -13.34
CA SER A 629 -0.76 10.81 -14.63
C SER A 629 -0.04 10.16 -15.84
N PHE A 630 1.18 9.68 -15.65
CA PHE A 630 2.01 9.07 -16.69
C PHE A 630 2.51 7.67 -16.33
N ASP A 631 2.21 7.11 -15.16
CA ASP A 631 2.61 5.73 -14.81
C ASP A 631 1.95 4.67 -15.73
N ASN A 632 2.20 3.38 -15.48
CA ASN A 632 1.67 2.30 -16.33
C ASN A 632 0.13 2.24 -16.40
N ASN A 633 -0.59 2.87 -15.45
CA ASN A 633 -2.05 2.95 -15.42
C ASN A 633 -2.53 4.31 -15.95
N GLY A 634 -2.02 5.41 -15.39
CA GLY A 634 -2.39 6.77 -15.79
C GLY A 634 -2.06 7.08 -17.23
N ALA A 635 -0.96 6.55 -17.78
CA ALA A 635 -0.61 6.69 -19.20
C ALA A 635 -1.68 6.19 -20.18
N LYS A 636 -2.65 5.39 -19.72
CA LYS A 636 -3.78 4.90 -20.53
C LYS A 636 -4.93 5.90 -20.64
N TYR A 637 -4.90 6.96 -19.83
CA TYR A 637 -5.93 7.99 -19.79
C TYR A 637 -5.49 9.26 -20.51
N ASP A 638 -6.40 9.85 -21.27
CA ASP A 638 -6.22 11.14 -21.91
C ASP A 638 -6.41 12.31 -20.91
N LYS A 639 -6.24 13.54 -21.41
CA LYS A 639 -6.38 14.79 -20.64
C LYS A 639 -7.75 15.00 -20.00
N ASP A 640 -8.79 14.37 -20.55
CA ASP A 640 -10.17 14.51 -20.09
C ASP A 640 -10.56 13.40 -19.10
N GLY A 641 -9.65 12.44 -18.86
CA GLY A 641 -9.84 11.30 -17.97
C GLY A 641 -10.50 10.10 -18.63
N ASN A 642 -10.50 10.02 -19.96
CA ASN A 642 -11.00 8.83 -20.66
C ASN A 642 -9.82 7.88 -20.98
N ALA A 643 -10.02 6.59 -20.77
CA ALA A 643 -9.12 5.53 -21.19
C ALA A 643 -9.07 5.50 -22.72
N ASN A 644 -8.02 6.10 -23.28
CA ASN A 644 -7.80 6.30 -24.70
C ASN A 644 -6.30 6.25 -24.97
N GLU A 645 -5.88 5.37 -25.88
CA GLU A 645 -4.47 5.25 -26.26
C GLU A 645 -4.01 6.46 -27.09
N TRP A 646 -3.09 7.25 -26.54
CA TRP A 646 -2.52 8.46 -27.17
C TRP A 646 -1.03 8.32 -27.53
N TRP A 647 -0.47 7.12 -27.36
CA TRP A 647 0.92 6.79 -27.65
C TRP A 647 1.13 6.43 -29.12
N THR A 648 2.32 6.71 -29.66
CA THR A 648 2.77 6.00 -30.86
C THR A 648 3.24 4.59 -30.49
N GLU A 649 3.08 3.62 -31.41
CA GLU A 649 3.48 2.21 -31.17
C GLU A 649 4.94 2.08 -30.71
N LYS A 650 5.84 2.90 -31.27
CA LYS A 650 7.26 2.88 -30.91
C LYS A 650 7.50 3.41 -29.50
N ASP A 651 6.82 4.49 -29.13
CA ASP A 651 6.99 5.12 -27.82
C ASP A 651 6.39 4.23 -26.72
N LEU A 652 5.23 3.60 -26.98
CA LEU A 652 4.64 2.62 -26.06
C LEU A 652 5.59 1.43 -25.83
N ALA A 653 6.12 0.81 -26.89
CA ALA A 653 7.07 -0.30 -26.76
C ALA A 653 8.35 0.10 -26.01
N THR A 654 8.76 1.38 -26.11
CA THR A 654 9.90 1.91 -25.35
C THR A 654 9.53 2.11 -23.88
N PHE A 655 8.35 2.65 -23.60
CA PHE A 655 7.82 2.82 -22.25
C PHE A 655 7.69 1.48 -21.52
N GLU A 656 7.12 0.46 -22.15
CA GLU A 656 7.04 -0.91 -21.62
C GLU A 656 8.44 -1.50 -21.31
N ALA A 657 9.42 -1.26 -22.19
CA ALA A 657 10.79 -1.71 -21.96
C ALA A 657 11.46 -0.98 -20.77
N LEU A 658 11.13 0.29 -20.54
CA LEU A 658 11.59 1.04 -19.37
C LEU A 658 10.91 0.54 -18.09
N GLN A 659 9.61 0.25 -18.12
CA GLN A 659 8.90 -0.39 -17.00
C GLN A 659 9.56 -1.71 -16.61
N GLY A 660 9.91 -2.55 -17.59
CA GLY A 660 10.61 -3.82 -17.33
C GLY A 660 11.95 -3.65 -16.62
N LYS A 661 12.65 -2.52 -16.83
CA LYS A 661 13.87 -2.19 -16.07
C LYS A 661 13.56 -1.76 -14.64
N VAL A 662 12.53 -0.94 -14.44
CA VAL A 662 12.08 -0.54 -13.10
C VAL A 662 11.65 -1.76 -12.30
N ILE A 663 10.87 -2.68 -12.87
CA ILE A 663 10.51 -3.95 -12.22
C ILE A 663 11.78 -4.68 -11.76
N ALA A 664 12.75 -4.87 -12.65
CA ALA A 664 13.97 -5.60 -12.33
C ALA A 664 14.86 -4.94 -11.26
N GLU A 665 14.80 -3.61 -11.12
CA GLU A 665 15.55 -2.89 -10.07
C GLU A 665 14.90 -3.04 -8.69
N PHE A 666 13.58 -3.23 -8.63
CA PHE A 666 12.81 -3.30 -7.39
C PHE A 666 12.40 -4.71 -6.97
N ASP A 667 12.65 -5.72 -7.80
CA ASP A 667 12.24 -7.11 -7.55
C ASP A 667 13.25 -7.89 -6.70
N GLY A 668 12.74 -8.71 -5.78
CA GLY A 668 13.55 -9.67 -5.02
C GLY A 668 14.52 -9.04 -3.99
N ILE A 669 14.26 -7.80 -3.55
CA ILE A 669 15.02 -7.16 -2.48
C ILE A 669 14.49 -7.68 -1.15
N GLU A 670 15.37 -8.21 -0.31
CA GLU A 670 14.97 -8.65 1.03
C GLU A 670 14.73 -7.43 1.92
N ILE A 671 13.47 -7.24 2.33
CA ILE A 671 13.01 -6.09 3.11
C ILE A 671 13.28 -6.33 4.60
N ILE A 672 12.84 -7.49 5.08
CA ILE A 672 13.16 -8.05 6.39
C ILE A 672 13.49 -9.54 6.21
N PRO A 673 14.19 -10.21 7.15
CA PRO A 673 14.66 -11.58 6.94
C PRO A 673 13.56 -12.51 6.42
N GLY A 674 13.73 -13.07 5.22
CA GLY A 674 12.80 -14.00 4.56
C GLY A 674 11.64 -13.37 3.77
N ILE A 675 11.46 -12.05 3.77
CA ILE A 675 10.39 -11.34 3.05
C ILE A 675 11.01 -10.45 1.97
N PHE A 676 10.56 -10.63 0.72
CA PHE A 676 11.17 -10.03 -0.46
C PHE A 676 10.20 -9.14 -1.22
N SER A 677 10.65 -7.98 -1.68
CA SER A 677 9.87 -7.08 -2.53
C SER A 677 9.45 -7.75 -3.84
N ASN A 678 8.31 -7.32 -4.36
CA ASN A 678 7.81 -7.70 -5.68
C ASN A 678 7.76 -6.46 -6.57
N GLY A 679 8.70 -6.36 -7.52
CA GLY A 679 8.85 -5.19 -8.39
C GLY A 679 7.70 -5.06 -9.40
N ALA A 680 7.01 -6.16 -9.72
CA ALA A 680 5.86 -6.15 -10.62
C ALA A 680 4.58 -5.68 -9.93
N ASN A 681 4.37 -6.07 -8.66
CA ASN A 681 3.24 -5.60 -7.86
C ASN A 681 3.33 -4.09 -7.58
N THR A 682 4.56 -3.56 -7.49
CA THR A 682 4.84 -2.18 -7.05
C THR A 682 5.18 -1.20 -8.16
N ILE A 683 4.99 -1.61 -9.42
CA ILE A 683 5.49 -0.88 -10.58
C ILE A 683 4.92 0.55 -10.72
N SER A 684 3.62 0.77 -10.44
CA SER A 684 3.01 2.11 -10.54
C SER A 684 3.69 3.07 -9.57
N GLU A 685 3.79 2.65 -8.30
CA GLU A 685 4.34 3.44 -7.21
C GLU A 685 5.83 3.71 -7.38
N ASN A 686 6.60 2.71 -7.83
CA ASN A 686 8.03 2.89 -8.08
C ASN A 686 8.27 3.88 -9.23
N ILE A 687 7.43 3.89 -10.27
CA ILE A 687 7.49 4.91 -11.34
C ILE A 687 7.16 6.29 -10.79
N ALA A 688 6.11 6.38 -9.97
CA ALA A 688 5.67 7.61 -9.35
C ALA A 688 6.73 8.21 -8.42
N ASP A 689 7.38 7.41 -7.57
CA ASP A 689 8.48 7.84 -6.72
C ASP A 689 9.71 8.30 -7.53
N LEU A 690 10.11 7.54 -8.56
CA LEU A 690 11.23 7.93 -9.42
C LEU A 690 10.97 9.27 -10.12
N GLY A 691 9.78 9.47 -10.67
CA GLY A 691 9.40 10.73 -11.32
C GLY A 691 9.24 11.87 -10.31
N GLY A 692 8.64 11.59 -9.16
CA GLY A 692 8.40 12.54 -8.08
C GLY A 692 9.70 13.10 -7.50
N VAL A 693 10.63 12.21 -7.10
CA VAL A 693 11.94 12.62 -6.60
C VAL A 693 12.73 13.36 -7.67
N LYS A 694 12.71 12.91 -8.93
CA LYS A 694 13.40 13.59 -10.03
C LYS A 694 12.93 15.04 -10.20
N CYS A 695 11.61 15.24 -10.23
CA CYS A 695 11.01 16.56 -10.40
C CYS A 695 11.31 17.46 -9.20
N ALA A 696 11.09 16.95 -7.97
CA ALA A 696 11.30 17.71 -6.75
C ALA A 696 12.77 18.10 -6.55
N LEU A 697 13.70 17.19 -6.86
CA LEU A 697 15.13 17.44 -6.83
C LEU A 697 15.55 18.48 -7.87
N ALA A 698 14.99 18.42 -9.09
CA ALA A 698 15.26 19.41 -10.12
C ALA A 698 14.80 20.82 -9.72
N VAL A 699 13.65 20.94 -9.02
CA VAL A 699 13.20 22.21 -8.43
C VAL A 699 14.15 22.68 -7.33
N ALA A 700 14.58 21.79 -6.43
CA ALA A 700 15.52 22.13 -5.36
C ALA A 700 16.84 22.69 -5.91
N MET A 701 17.37 22.11 -6.99
CA MET A 701 18.62 22.52 -7.63
C MET A 701 18.53 23.84 -8.41
N GLN A 702 17.35 24.44 -8.55
CA GLN A 702 17.23 25.79 -9.11
C GLN A 702 17.83 26.85 -8.18
N ASP A 703 17.93 26.57 -6.88
CA ASP A 703 18.77 27.36 -5.97
C ASP A 703 20.22 26.82 -6.00
N GLU A 704 21.13 27.63 -6.55
CA GLU A 704 22.57 27.29 -6.61
C GLU A 704 23.22 27.07 -5.23
N ASN A 705 22.56 27.47 -4.15
CA ASN A 705 23.03 27.28 -2.76
C ASN A 705 22.24 26.21 -2.00
N ALA A 706 21.38 25.44 -2.66
CA ALA A 706 20.57 24.41 -2.02
C ALA A 706 21.45 23.38 -1.27
N ASP A 707 21.07 23.09 -0.03
CA ASP A 707 21.67 21.98 0.72
C ASP A 707 20.88 20.70 0.46
N LEU A 708 21.30 19.93 -0.55
CA LEU A 708 20.61 18.70 -0.95
C LEU A 708 20.63 17.60 0.13
N THR A 709 21.51 17.68 1.14
CA THR A 709 21.46 16.75 2.28
C THR A 709 20.13 16.87 3.02
N LYS A 710 19.61 18.09 3.17
CA LYS A 710 18.30 18.36 3.77
C LYS A 710 17.15 17.73 3.00
N PHE A 711 17.22 17.77 1.68
CA PHE A 711 16.23 17.15 0.80
C PHE A 711 16.22 15.63 1.03
N PHE A 712 17.38 14.97 0.93
CA PHE A 712 17.46 13.52 1.04
C PHE A 712 17.09 13.01 2.43
N GLU A 713 17.57 13.66 3.50
CA GLU A 713 17.19 13.28 4.85
C GLU A 713 15.71 13.51 5.15
N SER A 714 15.09 14.57 4.60
CA SER A 714 13.66 14.82 4.75
C SER A 714 12.84 13.74 4.02
N TYR A 715 13.25 13.34 2.82
CA TYR A 715 12.64 12.22 2.09
C TYR A 715 12.72 10.93 2.90
N ALA A 716 13.88 10.61 3.49
CA ALA A 716 14.03 9.41 4.31
C ALA A 716 13.20 9.45 5.61
N ARG A 717 13.11 10.61 6.28
CA ARG A 717 12.31 10.76 7.52
C ARG A 717 10.82 10.64 7.27
N MET A 718 10.32 11.16 6.15
CA MET A 718 8.91 11.05 5.77
C MET A 718 8.44 9.58 5.70
N TRP A 719 9.33 8.67 5.34
CA TRP A 719 9.03 7.24 5.19
C TRP A 719 9.35 6.40 6.43
N LYS A 720 9.76 6.97 7.57
CA LYS A 720 10.03 6.18 8.79
C LYS A 720 8.80 5.33 9.14
N SER A 721 9.01 4.02 9.37
CA SER A 721 7.93 3.06 9.59
C SER A 721 8.40 1.87 10.42
N ILE A 722 7.50 1.38 11.28
CA ILE A 722 7.59 0.11 11.98
C ILE A 722 6.27 -0.66 11.83
N MET A 723 6.33 -1.96 11.55
CA MET A 723 5.16 -2.82 11.43
C MET A 723 5.45 -4.16 12.10
N THR A 724 4.41 -4.90 12.48
CA THR A 724 4.58 -6.31 12.85
C THR A 724 5.11 -7.10 11.66
N ARG A 725 5.74 -8.25 11.92
CA ARG A 725 6.29 -9.09 10.87
C ARG A 725 5.16 -9.63 9.97
N GLU A 726 4.07 -10.07 10.58
CA GLU A 726 2.87 -10.58 9.92
C GLU A 726 2.24 -9.51 9.02
N ARG A 727 2.18 -8.26 9.52
CA ARG A 727 1.70 -7.13 8.72
C ARG A 727 2.63 -6.80 7.56
N THR A 728 3.95 -6.89 7.77
CA THR A 728 4.94 -6.63 6.71
C THR A 728 4.81 -7.64 5.57
N ASP A 729 4.66 -8.94 5.89
CA ASP A 729 4.48 -9.97 4.86
C ASP A 729 3.17 -9.78 4.10
N TYR A 730 2.07 -9.56 4.85
CA TYR A 730 0.77 -9.27 4.27
C TYR A 730 0.81 -8.09 3.30
N TRP A 731 1.39 -6.97 3.73
CA TRP A 731 1.42 -5.74 2.92
C TRP A 731 2.27 -5.92 1.67
N ASN A 732 3.35 -6.68 1.75
CA ASN A 732 4.20 -6.97 0.61
C ASN A 732 3.51 -7.87 -0.45
N LYS A 733 2.60 -8.77 -0.02
CA LYS A 733 1.82 -9.62 -0.94
C LYS A 733 0.59 -8.90 -1.52
N SER A 734 -0.03 -7.99 -0.76
CA SER A 734 -1.33 -7.42 -1.09
C SER A 734 -1.32 -5.94 -1.48
N GLY A 735 -0.29 -5.19 -1.09
CA GLY A 735 -0.10 -3.77 -1.37
C GLY A 735 0.57 -3.52 -2.71
N VAL A 736 0.33 -2.34 -3.26
CA VAL A 736 0.98 -1.85 -4.49
C VAL A 736 2.16 -0.91 -4.20
N HIS A 737 2.37 -0.51 -2.96
CA HIS A 737 3.52 0.29 -2.58
C HIS A 737 4.67 -0.61 -2.15
N SER A 738 5.88 -0.30 -2.60
CA SER A 738 7.10 -0.88 -2.04
C SER A 738 7.19 -0.59 -0.54
N ASN A 739 7.85 -1.47 0.22
CA ASN A 739 8.16 -1.17 1.61
C ASN A 739 9.04 0.07 1.73
N GLU A 740 8.91 0.82 2.82
CA GLU A 740 9.53 2.12 3.00
C GLU A 740 11.05 2.13 2.86
N ILE A 741 11.75 1.09 3.32
CA ILE A 741 13.19 0.97 3.12
C ILE A 741 13.56 0.90 1.63
N VAL A 742 12.72 0.26 0.82
CA VAL A 742 12.88 0.15 -0.63
C VAL A 742 12.54 1.48 -1.31
N ARG A 743 11.43 2.14 -0.91
CA ARG A 743 11.03 3.47 -1.42
C ARG A 743 12.08 4.55 -1.15
N VAL A 744 12.87 4.40 -0.08
CA VAL A 744 14.00 5.30 0.18
C VAL A 744 15.25 4.83 -0.53
N ASN A 745 15.76 3.65 -0.20
CA ASN A 745 17.10 3.27 -0.61
C ASN A 745 17.20 3.06 -2.12
N ARG A 746 16.25 2.35 -2.73
CA ARG A 746 16.31 2.08 -4.18
C ARG A 746 15.99 3.32 -4.99
N ILE A 747 15.08 4.18 -4.55
CA ILE A 747 14.78 5.41 -5.28
C ILE A 747 15.99 6.34 -5.28
N LEU A 748 16.58 6.64 -4.11
CA LEU A 748 17.69 7.59 -4.01
C LEU A 748 18.96 7.10 -4.73
N SER A 749 19.20 5.80 -4.76
CA SER A 749 20.31 5.18 -5.51
C SER A 749 20.30 5.49 -7.01
N ASN A 750 19.17 5.94 -7.58
CA ASN A 750 19.04 6.28 -9.00
C ASN A 750 19.48 7.71 -9.39
N PHE A 751 19.84 8.57 -8.43
CA PHE A 751 20.14 9.99 -8.67
C PHE A 751 21.61 10.34 -8.41
N ASP A 752 22.31 10.90 -9.41
CA ASP A 752 23.73 11.27 -9.34
C ASP A 752 24.02 12.29 -8.22
N GLU A 753 23.04 13.15 -7.94
CA GLU A 753 23.07 14.15 -6.87
C GLU A 753 23.22 13.50 -5.50
N PHE A 754 22.60 12.34 -5.27
CA PHE A 754 22.70 11.59 -4.02
C PHE A 754 24.14 11.08 -3.82
N TYR A 755 24.78 10.60 -4.89
CA TYR A 755 26.20 10.18 -4.85
C TYR A 755 27.11 11.36 -4.53
N THR A 756 26.80 12.55 -5.05
CA THR A 756 27.57 13.77 -4.79
C THR A 756 27.39 14.24 -3.35
N ALA A 757 26.16 14.21 -2.83
CA ALA A 757 25.83 14.64 -1.47
C ALA A 757 26.48 13.76 -0.39
N TYR A 758 26.56 12.44 -0.61
CA TYR A 758 27.06 11.48 0.37
C TYR A 758 28.39 10.81 0.00
N ASP A 759 29.03 11.22 -1.11
CA ASP A 759 30.31 10.68 -1.58
C ASP A 759 30.25 9.14 -1.74
N ILE A 760 29.22 8.67 -2.46
CA ILE A 760 28.96 7.23 -2.68
C ILE A 760 29.85 6.71 -3.81
N ASN A 761 30.46 5.54 -3.61
CA ASN A 761 31.37 4.89 -4.53
C ASN A 761 31.07 3.38 -4.69
N GLU A 762 31.82 2.68 -5.55
CA GLU A 762 31.54 1.27 -5.91
C GLU A 762 31.64 0.25 -4.76
N ASP A 763 32.24 0.64 -3.62
CA ASP A 763 32.38 -0.20 -2.43
C ASP A 763 31.20 -0.02 -1.42
N ASP A 764 30.33 0.96 -1.62
CA ASP A 764 29.17 1.26 -0.74
C ASP A 764 27.90 0.50 -1.20
N ASP A 765 27.02 0.09 -0.28
CA ASP A 765 25.86 -0.75 -0.65
C ASP A 765 24.73 0.02 -1.36
N MET A 766 24.64 1.33 -1.15
CA MET A 766 23.73 2.23 -1.87
C MET A 766 24.17 2.48 -3.33
N TYR A 767 25.32 1.95 -3.76
CA TYR A 767 25.81 2.11 -5.12
C TYR A 767 25.09 1.20 -6.12
N ILE A 768 24.53 1.83 -7.15
CA ILE A 768 24.19 1.18 -8.41
C ILE A 768 24.98 1.81 -9.55
N SER A 769 25.46 0.95 -10.46
CA SER A 769 26.23 1.37 -11.61
C SER A 769 25.37 2.24 -12.54
N GLN A 770 26.00 3.23 -13.17
CA GLN A 770 25.28 4.24 -13.96
C GLN A 770 24.43 3.64 -15.09
N ASP A 771 24.85 2.51 -15.66
CA ASP A 771 24.13 1.78 -16.70
C ASP A 771 22.90 0.99 -16.18
N ARG A 772 22.83 0.74 -14.87
CA ARG A 772 21.69 0.09 -14.20
C ARG A 772 20.71 1.07 -13.58
N ARG A 773 21.09 2.34 -13.39
CA ARG A 773 20.17 3.37 -12.90
C ARG A 773 18.96 3.47 -13.83
N VAL A 774 17.78 3.42 -13.24
CA VAL A 774 16.48 3.44 -13.91
C VAL A 774 15.80 4.79 -13.75
N GLY A 775 14.94 5.11 -14.71
CA GLY A 775 14.13 6.33 -14.73
C GLY A 775 13.34 6.38 -16.03
N ILE A 776 12.16 7.03 -16.00
CA ILE A 776 11.27 7.12 -17.17
C ILE A 776 11.16 8.56 -17.67
N TRP A 777 10.72 9.48 -16.81
CA TRP A 777 10.33 10.84 -17.18
C TRP A 777 11.50 11.79 -17.31
#